data_AF-A0AAV5GQK4-F1
#
_entry.id   AF-A0AAV5GQK4-F1
#
_cell.length_a   1.000
_cell.length_b   1.000
_cell.length_c   1.000
_cell.angle_alpha   90.00
_cell.angle_beta   90.00
_cell.angle_gamma   90.00
#
_symmetry.space_group_name_H-M   'P 1'
#
loop_
_entity.id
_entity.type
_entity.pdbx_description
1 polymer ?
#
loop_
_entity_poly.entity_id
_entity_poly.type
_entity_poly.pdbx_seq_one_letter_code
_entity_poly.pdbx_strand_id
1 'polypeptide(L)'
;MLPSSPALAAALATLFALPLAVHAAPLSTRQDSGADFASCLSSAGLSPITTSSADYADDSAAYNQRIQPQPAAILYPSTPEDIASALSCASSAGAKVSARGGGHSYASYGLGDGDGALVIDLGNFRDIEVSDTGLARVGAGNRLGDMYLAFNDKGFAFAGGTCSGVGVGGHAGFGGFGLPSRMWGFLSDQVVGYDLVLANGSILTNVTRDSNSDLFWALNGAAPNFGIVTNFHIQGHRAPARAVIAKYTYTSPSTVIAATALNSVQQFGNLSAPANLGLHATIGRDSLELMFVWYGPEAELDAVLQPLKDDLPPSYDVSVNAMSWIESAKQLAGVDDLSTNGKMLQSRDSFYAKSLMTPSTIPLSIETFEAFFTYLWSSNTSTNWFVEANIYGGQYSEINAVSLNDSSFGHRDKLMTFQLYASSPTYGNPFPTDDGIPFVQGMYDTLVDGMTSQGWSNDSASPDGYAAYVNYVDPELSADEVKNLYWGSQYQRLALLKGRYDPTQLLNNLDMSSFPLPTLLVQLPRIPAVAVGLPLACGFASGFITQKSVDTWYQSLRRPAGEPPRWAFPVVWTALYLGMGAASHLLVKVFDAAIVGSPTSKLAETALKLYWAQFALNMAWTPLFFGAHKPFAALLDISCLTPLVYTLTAKAYKLDYRTAYAFVPYCAWLTYATYLNAGFWWLNGGKAKVEQKKKDL
;
A
#
# COMPACT_ATOMS: atom_id res chain seq x y z
N MET A 1 -8.51 40.25 -42.23
CA MET A 1 -8.33 40.99 -40.96
C MET A 1 -8.81 40.10 -39.83
N LEU A 2 -7.89 39.74 -38.92
CA LEU A 2 -8.00 39.10 -37.58
C LEU A 2 -8.75 37.74 -37.43
N PRO A 3 -8.35 36.85 -36.48
CA PRO A 3 -7.06 36.71 -35.81
C PRO A 3 -6.48 35.27 -35.78
N SER A 4 -5.18 35.22 -35.48
CA SER A 4 -4.35 34.07 -35.09
C SER A 4 -4.85 33.33 -33.85
N SER A 5 -4.66 32.01 -33.77
CA SER A 5 -4.82 31.24 -32.53
C SER A 5 -3.68 30.23 -32.33
N PRO A 6 -2.79 30.43 -31.32
CA PRO A 6 -1.68 29.53 -30.96
C PRO A 6 -2.09 28.34 -30.07
N ALA A 7 -3.39 27.99 -30.03
CA ALA A 7 -3.94 27.07 -29.02
C ALA A 7 -3.60 25.59 -29.24
N LEU A 8 -3.27 25.14 -30.47
CA LEU A 8 -3.01 23.72 -30.73
C LEU A 8 -1.56 23.28 -30.43
N ALA A 9 -0.60 24.21 -30.41
CA ALA A 9 0.81 23.91 -30.15
C ALA A 9 1.17 23.90 -28.65
N ALA A 10 0.38 24.58 -27.81
CA ALA A 10 0.57 24.63 -26.35
C ALA A 10 0.11 23.34 -25.64
N ALA A 11 -0.76 22.55 -26.25
CA ALA A 11 -1.31 21.32 -25.66
C ALA A 11 -0.36 20.12 -25.71
N LEU A 12 0.67 20.13 -26.57
CA LEU A 12 1.64 19.04 -26.70
C LEU A 12 2.99 19.32 -26.00
N ALA A 13 3.31 20.60 -25.75
CA ALA A 13 4.52 20.99 -25.02
C ALA A 13 4.38 20.90 -23.49
N THR A 14 3.15 20.86 -22.97
CA THR A 14 2.84 20.76 -21.54
C THR A 14 2.97 19.34 -20.97
N LEU A 15 3.08 18.31 -21.82
CA LEU A 15 3.24 16.92 -21.40
C LEU A 15 4.71 16.51 -21.14
N PHE A 16 5.70 17.32 -21.50
CA PHE A 16 7.13 16.96 -21.41
C PHE A 16 8.03 18.01 -20.76
N ALA A 17 7.47 19.05 -20.15
CA ALA A 17 8.22 20.09 -19.45
C ALA A 17 7.98 20.04 -17.93
N LEU A 18 8.63 19.09 -17.25
CA LEU A 18 9.02 19.25 -15.85
C LEU A 18 10.41 18.60 -15.66
N PRO A 19 11.47 19.40 -15.44
CA PRO A 19 12.82 18.88 -15.34
C PRO A 19 13.12 18.30 -13.96
N LEU A 20 13.90 17.22 -13.99
CA LEU A 20 14.76 16.73 -12.93
C LEU A 20 15.66 17.87 -12.41
N ALA A 21 15.27 18.51 -11.30
CA ALA A 21 16.16 19.29 -10.46
C ALA A 21 15.58 19.40 -9.05
N VAL A 22 15.79 18.38 -8.22
CA VAL A 22 15.77 18.55 -6.76
C VAL A 22 17.23 18.55 -6.31
N HIS A 23 17.88 19.70 -6.44
CA HIS A 23 18.96 20.03 -5.51
C HIS A 23 18.27 20.58 -4.26
N ALA A 24 18.54 19.94 -3.12
CA ALA A 24 18.16 20.42 -1.81
C ALA A 24 18.72 21.84 -1.61
N ALA A 25 17.86 22.85 -1.80
CA ALA A 25 18.06 24.15 -1.19
C ALA A 25 17.69 24.02 0.29
N PRO A 26 18.46 24.62 1.21
CA PRO A 26 18.08 24.63 2.62
C PRO A 26 16.74 25.36 2.76
N LEU A 27 15.79 24.69 3.41
CA LEU A 27 14.50 25.25 3.81
C LEU A 27 14.72 26.44 4.76
N SER A 28 14.85 27.64 4.20
CA SER A 28 14.59 28.86 4.95
C SER A 28 13.08 29.10 4.96
N THR A 29 12.47 28.76 6.10
CA THR A 29 11.26 29.36 6.69
C THR A 29 10.10 29.64 5.71
N ARG A 30 9.32 28.60 5.42
CA ARG A 30 7.96 28.73 4.85
C ARG A 30 6.99 29.03 5.99
N GLN A 31 6.84 30.30 6.35
CA GLN A 31 6.03 30.72 7.51
C GLN A 31 4.60 31.17 7.14
N ASP A 32 4.19 31.10 5.86
CA ASP A 32 2.90 31.63 5.38
C ASP A 32 1.87 30.62 4.81
N SER A 33 2.16 29.31 4.74
CA SER A 33 1.20 28.34 4.17
C SER A 33 0.14 27.78 5.14
N GLY A 34 0.34 27.92 6.45
CA GLY A 34 -0.61 27.42 7.46
C GLY A 34 -1.86 28.28 7.60
N ALA A 35 -1.72 29.61 7.42
CA ALA A 35 -2.83 30.57 7.54
C ALA A 35 -3.86 30.43 6.40
N ASP A 36 -3.40 30.10 5.18
CA ASP A 36 -4.26 29.94 4.00
C ASP A 36 -5.07 28.63 4.06
N PHE A 37 -4.47 27.55 4.57
CA PHE A 37 -5.13 26.24 4.68
C PHE A 37 -6.25 26.22 5.74
N ALA A 38 -5.99 26.70 6.96
CA ALA A 38 -7.02 26.78 8.00
C ALA A 38 -8.13 27.80 7.66
N SER A 39 -7.76 28.87 6.94
CA SER A 39 -8.73 29.85 6.40
C SER A 39 -9.66 29.23 5.36
N CYS A 40 -9.15 28.39 4.44
CA CYS A 40 -9.97 27.66 3.48
C CYS A 40 -11.02 26.78 4.19
N LEU A 41 -10.57 26.00 5.19
CA LEU A 41 -11.46 25.14 5.98
C LEU A 41 -12.54 25.95 6.70
N SER A 42 -12.14 27.05 7.35
CA SER A 42 -13.08 27.92 8.08
C SER A 42 -14.07 28.62 7.14
N SER A 43 -13.61 29.05 5.96
CA SER A 43 -14.45 29.69 4.93
C SER A 43 -15.45 28.71 4.30
N ALA A 44 -15.12 27.42 4.30
CA ALA A 44 -16.04 26.34 3.93
C ALA A 44 -17.06 25.99 5.04
N GLY A 45 -17.05 26.71 6.18
CA GLY A 45 -17.96 26.47 7.30
C GLY A 45 -17.50 25.36 8.25
N LEU A 46 -16.27 24.86 8.09
CA LEU A 46 -15.69 23.82 8.94
C LEU A 46 -14.98 24.42 10.14
N SER A 47 -14.86 23.65 11.23
CA SER A 47 -14.19 24.09 12.46
C SER A 47 -12.89 23.30 12.67
N PRO A 48 -11.76 23.70 12.05
CA PRO A 48 -10.50 22.99 12.20
C PRO A 48 -9.92 23.16 13.60
N ILE A 49 -9.56 22.04 14.22
CA ILE A 49 -8.72 22.01 15.42
C ILE A 49 -7.27 22.07 14.96
N THR A 50 -6.54 23.08 15.41
CA THR A 50 -5.14 23.33 15.04
C THR A 50 -4.28 23.43 16.29
N THR A 51 -2.97 23.56 16.16
CA THR A 51 -2.05 23.74 17.30
C THR A 51 -2.39 24.94 18.21
N SER A 52 -3.24 25.87 17.75
CA SER A 52 -3.73 27.01 18.55
C SER A 52 -5.01 26.71 19.35
N SER A 53 -5.69 25.59 19.07
CA SER A 53 -6.90 25.14 19.75
C SER A 53 -6.56 24.47 21.08
N ALA A 54 -7.37 24.69 22.12
CA ALA A 54 -7.16 24.10 23.44
C ALA A 54 -7.21 22.55 23.42
N ASP A 55 -8.09 21.99 22.60
CA ASP A 55 -8.35 20.54 22.55
C ASP A 55 -7.35 19.78 21.66
N TYR A 56 -6.45 20.49 20.96
CA TYR A 56 -5.53 19.87 19.98
C TYR A 56 -4.68 18.77 20.60
N ALA A 57 -4.14 18.97 21.80
CA ALA A 57 -3.26 17.99 22.44
C ALA A 57 -3.96 16.65 22.73
N ASP A 58 -5.24 16.68 23.10
CA ASP A 58 -6.02 15.48 23.35
C ASP A 58 -6.46 14.82 22.05
N ASP A 59 -6.86 15.63 21.07
CA ASP A 59 -7.37 15.18 19.78
C ASP A 59 -6.27 14.69 18.84
N SER A 60 -5.04 15.17 18.98
CA SER A 60 -3.89 14.69 18.21
C SER A 60 -3.18 13.51 18.86
N ALA A 61 -3.62 13.06 20.05
CA ALA A 61 -2.93 11.99 20.77
C ALA A 61 -3.14 10.63 20.12
N ALA A 62 -2.05 9.94 19.81
CA ALA A 62 -2.08 8.61 19.21
C ALA A 62 -2.44 7.49 20.20
N TYR A 63 -2.99 6.39 19.69
CA TYR A 63 -3.09 5.14 20.44
C TYR A 63 -1.70 4.60 20.83
N ASN A 64 -0.78 4.52 19.86
CA ASN A 64 0.62 4.19 20.10
C ASN A 64 1.41 5.43 20.52
N GLN A 65 1.74 5.54 21.79
CA GLN A 65 2.46 6.67 22.36
C GLN A 65 3.91 6.80 21.87
N ARG A 66 4.46 5.76 21.23
CA ARG A 66 5.78 5.80 20.57
C ARG A 66 5.78 6.69 19.32
N ILE A 67 4.65 6.78 18.62
CA ILE A 67 4.53 7.48 17.33
C ILE A 67 3.44 8.55 17.45
N GLN A 68 3.85 9.82 17.52
CA GLN A 68 2.98 10.98 17.75
C GLN A 68 3.09 12.01 16.62
N PRO A 69 2.53 11.72 15.42
CA PRO A 69 2.51 12.69 14.33
C PRO A 69 1.77 13.96 14.77
N GLN A 70 2.14 15.10 14.17
CA GLN A 70 1.51 16.40 14.43
C GLN A 70 0.66 16.82 13.22
N PRO A 71 -0.67 16.58 13.23
CA PRO A 71 -1.56 17.04 12.18
C PRO A 71 -1.50 18.55 11.96
N ALA A 72 -1.64 18.99 10.71
CA ALA A 72 -1.82 20.41 10.41
C ALA A 72 -3.20 20.92 10.89
N ALA A 73 -4.22 20.07 10.78
CA ALA A 73 -5.55 20.31 11.29
C ALA A 73 -6.30 18.99 11.51
N ILE A 74 -7.25 19.00 12.45
CA ILE A 74 -8.18 17.90 12.72
C ILE A 74 -9.60 18.42 12.52
N LEU A 75 -10.44 17.63 11.85
CA LEU A 75 -11.85 17.95 11.60
C LEU A 75 -12.74 16.80 12.05
N TYR A 76 -13.90 17.15 12.59
CA TYR A 76 -15.02 16.23 12.85
C TYR A 76 -16.19 16.58 11.93
N PRO A 77 -16.12 16.25 10.63
CA PRO A 77 -17.23 16.47 9.69
C PRO A 77 -18.50 15.75 10.17
N SER A 78 -19.66 16.32 9.84
CA SER A 78 -20.96 15.70 10.13
C SER A 78 -21.65 15.18 8.88
N THR A 79 -21.20 15.59 7.70
CA THR A 79 -21.78 15.22 6.40
C THR A 79 -20.71 14.81 5.37
N PRO A 80 -21.04 13.99 4.36
CA PRO A 80 -20.14 13.72 3.24
C PRO A 80 -19.69 15.00 2.50
N GLU A 81 -20.53 16.03 2.46
CA GLU A 81 -20.25 17.34 1.86
C GLU A 81 -19.16 18.10 2.62
N ASP A 82 -19.13 17.99 3.96
CA ASP A 82 -18.05 18.55 4.79
C ASP A 82 -16.71 17.90 4.43
N ILE A 83 -16.70 16.57 4.27
CA ILE A 83 -15.52 15.81 3.85
C ILE A 83 -15.06 16.27 2.47
N ALA A 84 -15.98 16.38 1.50
CA ALA A 84 -15.65 16.82 0.14
C ALA A 84 -15.03 18.24 0.13
N SER A 85 -15.57 19.14 0.94
CA SER A 85 -15.05 20.51 1.10
C SER A 85 -13.65 20.52 1.73
N ALA A 86 -13.44 19.70 2.76
CA ALA A 86 -12.15 19.53 3.40
C ALA A 86 -11.08 18.96 2.45
N LEU A 87 -11.43 17.96 1.65
CA LEU A 87 -10.56 17.38 0.62
C LEU A 87 -10.16 18.40 -0.44
N SER A 88 -11.10 19.27 -0.86
CA SER A 88 -10.80 20.35 -1.80
C SER A 88 -9.75 21.31 -1.22
N CYS A 89 -9.93 21.76 0.02
CA CYS A 89 -8.96 22.63 0.69
C CYS A 89 -7.58 21.94 0.84
N ALA A 90 -7.55 20.67 1.24
CA ALA A 90 -6.31 19.91 1.36
C ALA A 90 -5.58 19.78 0.02
N SER A 91 -6.32 19.46 -1.05
CA SER A 91 -5.77 19.39 -2.40
C SER A 91 -5.20 20.72 -2.87
N SER A 92 -5.87 21.84 -2.60
CA SER A 92 -5.38 23.18 -2.95
C SER A 92 -4.13 23.57 -2.16
N ALA A 93 -4.04 23.18 -0.89
CA ALA A 93 -2.89 23.44 -0.02
C ALA A 93 -1.72 22.45 -0.23
N GLY A 94 -1.93 21.35 -0.96
CA GLY A 94 -0.99 20.25 -1.07
C GLY A 94 -0.81 19.47 0.25
N ALA A 95 -1.78 19.56 1.16
CA ALA A 95 -1.78 18.82 2.42
C ALA A 95 -2.30 17.41 2.18
N LYS A 96 -1.59 16.41 2.74
CA LYS A 96 -2.04 15.01 2.71
C LYS A 96 -3.21 14.83 3.68
N VAL A 97 -4.05 13.84 3.43
CA VAL A 97 -5.28 13.58 4.21
C VAL A 97 -5.24 12.18 4.80
N SER A 98 -5.62 12.05 6.06
CA SER A 98 -5.82 10.76 6.73
C SER A 98 -7.19 10.70 7.38
N ALA A 99 -7.87 9.57 7.21
CA ALA A 99 -9.16 9.34 7.83
C ALA A 99 -8.97 8.60 9.15
N ARG A 100 -9.63 9.06 10.21
CA ARG A 100 -9.58 8.44 11.53
C ARG A 100 -10.95 7.92 11.93
N GLY A 101 -11.05 6.60 12.06
CA GLY A 101 -12.20 5.94 12.71
C GLY A 101 -11.96 5.86 14.22
N GLY A 102 -11.50 4.70 14.71
CA GLY A 102 -11.26 4.47 16.14
C GLY A 102 -9.87 4.86 16.67
N GLY A 103 -8.94 5.25 15.80
CA GLY A 103 -7.59 5.70 16.18
C GLY A 103 -6.58 4.61 16.59
N HIS A 104 -6.90 3.33 16.42
CA HIS A 104 -6.11 2.18 16.90
C HIS A 104 -4.93 1.73 16.00
N SER A 105 -4.53 2.53 15.00
CA SER A 105 -3.39 2.17 14.13
C SER A 105 -2.11 2.03 14.95
N TYR A 106 -1.39 0.93 14.79
CA TYR A 106 -0.13 0.67 15.50
C TYR A 106 1.02 1.60 15.07
N ALA A 107 0.91 2.17 13.87
CA ALA A 107 1.80 3.20 13.33
C ALA A 107 1.18 4.61 13.34
N SER A 108 0.05 4.79 14.02
CA SER A 108 -0.64 6.09 14.12
C SER A 108 -1.12 6.67 12.78
N TYR A 109 -1.29 5.86 11.72
CA TYR A 109 -1.68 6.33 10.38
C TYR A 109 -3.04 7.02 10.30
N GLY A 110 -3.91 6.87 11.30
CA GLY A 110 -5.13 7.70 11.41
C GLY A 110 -4.83 9.19 11.64
N LEU A 111 -3.62 9.54 12.06
CA LEU A 111 -3.14 10.92 12.24
C LEU A 111 -2.29 11.43 11.07
N GLY A 112 -1.94 10.55 10.12
CA GLY A 112 -0.95 10.82 9.08
C GLY A 112 0.25 9.87 9.12
N ASP A 113 0.82 9.60 7.94
CA ASP A 113 2.19 9.12 7.80
C ASP A 113 3.15 10.31 7.93
N GLY A 114 3.48 10.66 9.18
CA GLY A 114 4.26 11.84 9.56
C GLY A 114 3.42 13.10 9.81
N ASP A 115 4.11 14.24 9.97
CA ASP A 115 3.51 15.52 10.34
C ASP A 115 2.79 16.21 9.17
N GLY A 116 1.86 17.11 9.52
CA GLY A 116 1.26 18.05 8.58
C GLY A 116 0.06 17.53 7.79
N ALA A 117 -0.46 16.35 8.13
CA ALA A 117 -1.68 15.83 7.53
C ALA A 117 -2.93 16.60 8.01
N LEU A 118 -3.95 16.67 7.14
CA LEU A 118 -5.33 16.91 7.55
C LEU A 118 -5.93 15.61 8.05
N VAL A 119 -6.37 15.59 9.30
CA VAL A 119 -7.10 14.46 9.87
C VAL A 119 -8.59 14.71 9.70
N ILE A 120 -9.26 13.77 9.03
CA ILE A 120 -10.71 13.70 8.94
C ILE A 120 -11.17 12.63 9.91
N ASP A 121 -11.59 13.04 11.10
CA ASP A 121 -12.08 12.18 12.16
C ASP A 121 -13.59 11.90 11.95
N LEU A 122 -13.93 10.63 11.83
CA LEU A 122 -15.30 10.21 11.56
C LEU A 122 -16.14 10.04 12.82
N GLY A 123 -15.70 10.56 13.96
CA GLY A 123 -16.36 10.43 15.26
C GLY A 123 -17.81 10.91 15.32
N ASN A 124 -18.26 11.74 14.37
CA ASN A 124 -19.66 12.14 14.21
C ASN A 124 -20.49 11.18 13.33
N PHE A 125 -19.86 10.30 12.54
CA PHE A 125 -20.53 9.24 11.77
C PHE A 125 -20.70 7.99 12.64
N ARG A 126 -21.57 8.07 13.65
CA ARG A 126 -21.81 6.99 14.63
C ARG A 126 -23.20 6.36 14.57
N ASP A 127 -24.03 6.71 13.58
CA ASP A 127 -25.32 6.05 13.43
C ASP A 127 -25.15 4.55 13.15
N ILE A 128 -25.95 3.72 13.81
CA ILE A 128 -26.07 2.29 13.55
C ILE A 128 -27.54 1.94 13.40
N GLU A 129 -27.90 1.41 12.24
CA GLU A 129 -29.25 0.95 11.95
C GLU A 129 -29.18 -0.52 11.53
N VAL A 130 -29.77 -1.42 12.33
CA VAL A 130 -29.83 -2.86 12.04
C VAL A 130 -31.26 -3.24 11.67
N SER A 131 -31.44 -3.74 10.45
CA SER A 131 -32.73 -4.22 9.95
C SER A 131 -33.11 -5.60 10.52
N ASP A 132 -34.37 -6.00 10.35
CA ASP A 132 -34.86 -7.31 10.81
C ASP A 132 -34.27 -8.50 10.04
N THR A 133 -33.64 -8.24 8.88
CA THR A 133 -32.90 -9.24 8.09
C THR A 133 -31.42 -9.31 8.46
N GLY A 134 -30.95 -8.48 9.39
CA GLY A 134 -29.56 -8.43 9.84
C GLY A 134 -28.64 -7.59 8.95
N LEU A 135 -29.17 -6.97 7.89
CA LEU A 135 -28.43 -5.96 7.14
C LEU A 135 -28.35 -4.69 8.00
N ALA A 136 -27.14 -4.21 8.25
CA ALA A 136 -26.90 -3.03 9.05
C ALA A 136 -26.19 -1.93 8.25
N ARG A 137 -26.63 -0.69 8.43
CA ARG A 137 -25.88 0.50 8.02
C ARG A 137 -25.12 1.03 9.23
N VAL A 138 -23.80 1.01 9.15
CA VAL A 138 -22.90 1.36 10.26
C VAL A 138 -22.02 2.53 9.86
N GLY A 139 -22.16 3.66 10.55
CA GLY A 139 -21.28 4.81 10.38
C GLY A 139 -19.82 4.46 10.68
N ALA A 140 -18.89 4.97 9.88
CA ALA A 140 -17.47 4.58 9.93
C ALA A 140 -16.70 5.05 11.18
N GLY A 141 -17.30 5.94 11.98
CA GLY A 141 -16.80 6.37 13.29
C GLY A 141 -17.11 5.40 14.44
N ASN A 142 -17.94 4.38 14.20
CA ASN A 142 -18.32 3.41 15.22
C ASN A 142 -17.17 2.52 15.66
N ARG A 143 -17.26 2.07 16.91
CA ARG A 143 -16.34 1.08 17.51
C ARG A 143 -17.01 -0.29 17.59
N LEU A 144 -16.21 -1.36 17.61
CA LEU A 144 -16.69 -2.74 17.57
C LEU A 144 -17.64 -3.05 18.73
N GLY A 145 -17.36 -2.52 19.93
CA GLY A 145 -18.21 -2.72 21.11
C GLY A 145 -19.66 -2.30 20.91
N ASP A 146 -19.89 -1.08 20.42
CA ASP A 146 -21.24 -0.56 20.17
C ASP A 146 -21.93 -1.31 19.02
N MET A 147 -21.15 -1.74 18.00
CA MET A 147 -21.67 -2.59 16.94
C MET A 147 -22.14 -3.95 17.47
N TYR A 148 -21.37 -4.60 18.37
CA TYR A 148 -21.78 -5.87 18.96
C TYR A 148 -23.10 -5.75 19.70
N LEU A 149 -23.29 -4.67 20.48
CA LEU A 149 -24.54 -4.40 21.19
C LEU A 149 -25.70 -4.21 20.20
N ALA A 150 -25.53 -3.35 19.18
CA ALA A 150 -26.59 -3.04 18.21
C ALA A 150 -27.03 -4.26 17.39
N PHE A 151 -26.09 -5.11 16.97
CA PHE A 151 -26.42 -6.37 16.28
C PHE A 151 -27.12 -7.36 17.22
N ASN A 152 -26.61 -7.51 18.44
CA ASN A 152 -27.18 -8.43 19.44
C ASN A 152 -28.64 -8.08 19.77
N ASP A 153 -28.96 -6.79 19.88
CA ASP A 153 -30.32 -6.31 20.17
C ASP A 153 -31.34 -6.73 19.10
N LYS A 154 -30.89 -7.05 17.89
CA LYS A 154 -31.70 -7.60 16.79
C LYS A 154 -31.53 -9.13 16.62
N GLY A 155 -30.78 -9.79 17.49
CA GLY A 155 -30.51 -11.22 17.43
C GLY A 155 -29.50 -11.62 16.34
N PHE A 156 -28.61 -10.70 15.97
CA PHE A 156 -27.55 -10.92 15.00
C PHE A 156 -26.16 -10.78 15.65
N ALA A 157 -25.16 -11.29 14.94
CA ALA A 157 -23.75 -11.28 15.27
C ALA A 157 -22.94 -11.07 13.99
N PHE A 158 -21.65 -10.78 14.14
CA PHE A 158 -20.70 -10.69 13.03
C PHE A 158 -19.31 -11.15 13.50
N ALA A 159 -18.42 -11.47 12.57
CA ALA A 159 -17.02 -11.74 12.89
C ALA A 159 -16.22 -10.43 12.91
N GLY A 160 -15.79 -10.01 14.10
CA GLY A 160 -14.91 -8.85 14.31
C GLY A 160 -13.93 -9.10 15.46
N GLY A 161 -12.97 -8.19 15.63
CA GLY A 161 -11.95 -8.27 16.68
C GLY A 161 -12.49 -8.19 18.10
N THR A 162 -11.65 -8.54 19.07
CA THR A 162 -12.02 -8.62 20.50
C THR A 162 -12.01 -7.25 21.19
N CYS A 163 -11.14 -6.32 20.78
CA CYS A 163 -11.02 -5.01 21.40
C CYS A 163 -12.24 -4.13 21.10
N SER A 164 -13.08 -3.88 22.11
CA SER A 164 -14.31 -3.06 21.99
C SER A 164 -14.03 -1.64 21.47
N GLY A 165 -12.88 -1.07 21.81
CA GLY A 165 -12.44 0.27 21.41
C GLY A 165 -11.95 0.40 19.97
N VAL A 166 -11.72 -0.69 19.24
CA VAL A 166 -11.26 -0.63 17.85
C VAL A 166 -12.36 -0.07 16.96
N GLY A 167 -12.01 0.84 16.03
CA GLY A 167 -12.96 1.45 15.11
C GLY A 167 -13.15 0.64 13.83
N VAL A 168 -14.39 0.56 13.34
CA VAL A 168 -14.76 -0.22 12.15
C VAL A 168 -14.01 0.24 10.89
N GLY A 169 -13.78 1.56 10.75
CA GLY A 169 -13.15 2.16 9.56
C GLY A 169 -11.82 1.52 9.17
N GLY A 170 -10.90 1.42 10.12
CA GLY A 170 -9.61 0.74 9.90
C GLY A 170 -9.74 -0.78 9.93
N HIS A 171 -10.52 -1.31 10.89
CA HIS A 171 -10.59 -2.75 11.12
C HIS A 171 -11.17 -3.51 9.92
N ALA A 172 -12.37 -3.13 9.46
CA ALA A 172 -12.99 -3.69 8.26
C ALA A 172 -12.31 -3.22 6.97
N GLY A 173 -11.71 -2.03 6.97
CA GLY A 173 -11.00 -1.49 5.80
C GLY A 173 -9.78 -2.31 5.38
N PHE A 174 -9.26 -3.15 6.28
CA PHE A 174 -8.05 -3.96 6.10
C PHE A 174 -8.26 -5.45 6.42
N GLY A 175 -9.52 -5.91 6.41
CA GLY A 175 -9.91 -7.27 6.78
C GLY A 175 -10.77 -7.26 8.04
N GLY A 176 -10.15 -7.48 9.20
CA GLY A 176 -10.84 -7.48 10.49
C GLY A 176 -11.08 -8.89 11.00
N PHE A 177 -10.05 -9.46 11.61
CA PHE A 177 -10.08 -10.80 12.19
C PHE A 177 -10.69 -10.81 13.59
N GLY A 178 -11.47 -11.86 13.86
CA GLY A 178 -11.89 -12.28 15.19
C GLY A 178 -12.02 -13.79 15.30
N LEU A 179 -12.30 -14.27 16.50
CA LEU A 179 -12.47 -15.71 16.75
C LEU A 179 -13.65 -16.37 16.00
N PRO A 180 -14.73 -15.67 15.60
CA PRO A 180 -15.71 -16.21 14.66
C PRO A 180 -15.27 -16.21 13.19
N SER A 181 -14.10 -15.65 12.83
CA SER A 181 -13.75 -15.45 11.41
C SER A 181 -13.54 -16.74 10.63
N ARG A 182 -13.17 -17.86 11.27
CA ARG A 182 -13.15 -19.17 10.58
C ARG A 182 -14.56 -19.61 10.15
N MET A 183 -15.61 -19.10 10.79
CA MET A 183 -17.01 -19.41 10.52
C MET A 183 -17.65 -18.48 9.48
N TRP A 184 -17.26 -17.20 9.45
CA TRP A 184 -17.93 -16.16 8.65
C TRP A 184 -17.00 -15.28 7.82
N GLY A 185 -15.70 -15.58 7.76
CA GLY A 185 -14.69 -14.74 7.13
C GLY A 185 -14.26 -13.54 7.99
N PHE A 186 -13.50 -12.62 7.41
CA PHE A 186 -13.18 -11.35 8.07
C PHE A 186 -14.41 -10.44 8.15
N LEU A 187 -14.34 -9.38 8.97
CA LEU A 187 -15.38 -8.35 9.00
C LEU A 187 -15.61 -7.74 7.61
N SER A 188 -14.55 -7.51 6.84
CA SER A 188 -14.64 -7.03 5.46
C SER A 188 -15.49 -7.95 4.58
N ASP A 189 -15.41 -9.26 4.78
CA ASP A 189 -16.11 -10.23 3.92
C ASP A 189 -17.63 -10.20 4.12
N GLN A 190 -18.08 -9.65 5.25
CA GLN A 190 -19.49 -9.42 5.58
C GLN A 190 -19.99 -8.06 5.10
N VAL A 191 -19.13 -7.20 4.53
CA VAL A 191 -19.53 -5.92 3.95
C VAL A 191 -20.12 -6.14 2.56
N VAL A 192 -21.38 -5.77 2.38
CA VAL A 192 -22.11 -5.89 1.11
C VAL A 192 -22.22 -4.57 0.34
N GLY A 193 -21.88 -3.44 0.99
CA GLY A 193 -21.85 -2.15 0.34
C GLY A 193 -21.12 -1.05 1.13
N TYR A 194 -20.76 0.03 0.45
CA TYR A 194 -20.08 1.19 1.02
C TYR A 194 -20.72 2.52 0.57
N ASP A 195 -20.72 3.49 1.47
CA ASP A 195 -20.89 4.91 1.16
C ASP A 195 -19.58 5.64 1.49
N LEU A 196 -19.05 6.46 0.58
CA LEU A 196 -17.72 7.05 0.72
C LEU A 196 -17.54 8.34 -0.08
N VAL A 197 -16.52 9.10 0.30
CA VAL A 197 -16.05 10.29 -0.43
C VAL A 197 -14.68 9.98 -1.04
N LEU A 198 -14.56 10.12 -2.36
CA LEU A 198 -13.30 9.93 -3.08
C LEU A 198 -12.36 11.13 -2.91
N ALA A 199 -11.07 10.95 -3.20
CA ALA A 199 -10.05 11.99 -3.07
C ALA A 199 -10.37 13.29 -3.87
N ASN A 200 -11.12 13.19 -4.96
CA ASN A 200 -11.56 14.34 -5.75
C ASN A 200 -12.84 15.03 -5.22
N GLY A 201 -13.36 14.60 -4.05
CA GLY A 201 -14.59 15.09 -3.44
C GLY A 201 -15.89 14.45 -3.95
N SER A 202 -15.83 13.49 -4.88
CA SER A 202 -17.04 12.80 -5.35
C SER A 202 -17.63 11.93 -4.25
N ILE A 203 -18.91 12.11 -3.95
CA ILE A 203 -19.66 11.31 -2.97
C ILE A 203 -20.31 10.14 -3.70
N LEU A 204 -19.99 8.93 -3.27
CA LEU A 204 -20.57 7.69 -3.80
C LEU A 204 -21.39 7.01 -2.70
N THR A 205 -22.57 6.53 -3.07
CA THR A 205 -23.45 5.74 -2.20
C THR A 205 -23.72 4.39 -2.83
N ASN A 206 -23.94 3.38 -2.00
CA ASN A 206 -24.28 2.02 -2.44
C ASN A 206 -23.27 1.46 -3.47
N VAL A 207 -21.98 1.58 -3.18
CA VAL A 207 -20.91 0.88 -3.91
C VAL A 207 -20.94 -0.57 -3.50
N THR A 208 -21.24 -1.48 -4.43
CA THR A 208 -21.44 -2.91 -4.19
C THR A 208 -20.64 -3.75 -5.17
N ARG A 209 -20.68 -5.08 -5.03
CA ARG A 209 -20.05 -6.00 -5.98
C ARG A 209 -20.56 -5.82 -7.42
N ASP A 210 -21.84 -5.49 -7.59
CA ASP A 210 -22.47 -5.29 -8.90
C ASP A 210 -22.38 -3.84 -9.40
N SER A 211 -22.08 -2.88 -8.51
CA SER A 211 -22.02 -1.45 -8.79
C SER A 211 -20.68 -0.88 -8.34
N ASN A 212 -19.82 -0.51 -9.31
CA ASN A 212 -18.42 -0.12 -9.08
C ASN A 212 -17.57 -1.28 -8.51
N SER A 213 -17.69 -2.45 -9.13
CA SER A 213 -17.05 -3.71 -8.72
C SER A 213 -15.55 -3.60 -8.43
N ASP A 214 -14.78 -2.89 -9.26
CA ASP A 214 -13.35 -2.66 -9.03
C ASP A 214 -13.07 -1.86 -7.75
N LEU A 215 -13.88 -0.83 -7.47
CA LEU A 215 -13.75 -0.04 -6.25
C LEU A 215 -14.20 -0.86 -5.04
N PHE A 216 -15.32 -1.56 -5.13
CA PHE A 216 -15.79 -2.47 -4.07
C PHE A 216 -14.73 -3.52 -3.71
N TRP A 217 -14.11 -4.13 -4.71
CA TRP A 217 -12.99 -5.07 -4.51
C TRP A 217 -11.82 -4.42 -3.76
N ALA A 218 -11.42 -3.21 -4.15
CA ALA A 218 -10.34 -2.47 -3.52
C ALA A 218 -10.67 -2.04 -2.07
N LEU A 219 -11.94 -1.74 -1.79
CA LEU A 219 -12.40 -1.40 -0.44
C LEU A 219 -12.39 -2.62 0.50
N ASN A 220 -12.65 -3.82 -0.02
CA ASN A 220 -12.57 -5.06 0.75
C ASN A 220 -11.13 -5.51 0.96
N GLY A 221 -10.37 -4.80 1.80
CA GLY A 221 -9.00 -5.16 2.18
C GLY A 221 -8.00 -4.00 2.12
N ALA A 222 -8.31 -2.93 1.40
CA ALA A 222 -7.46 -1.74 1.32
C ALA A 222 -8.24 -0.42 1.36
N ALA A 223 -9.44 -0.38 1.96
CA ALA A 223 -10.37 0.75 1.88
C ALA A 223 -9.78 2.13 2.14
N PRO A 224 -8.95 2.33 3.19
CA PRO A 224 -8.43 3.66 3.51
C PRO A 224 -7.59 4.27 2.37
N ASN A 225 -7.13 3.46 1.41
CA ASN A 225 -6.36 3.96 0.29
C ASN A 225 -7.20 4.55 -0.86
N PHE A 226 -8.50 4.28 -0.92
CA PHE A 226 -9.33 4.59 -2.10
C PHE A 226 -10.39 5.66 -1.85
N GLY A 227 -10.72 5.92 -0.59
CA GLY A 227 -11.66 6.97 -0.21
C GLY A 227 -11.89 7.00 1.30
N ILE A 228 -12.64 7.99 1.74
CA ILE A 228 -13.08 8.13 3.12
C ILE A 228 -14.46 7.50 3.22
N VAL A 229 -14.50 6.25 3.69
CA VAL A 229 -15.75 5.53 3.93
C VAL A 229 -16.52 6.24 5.04
N THR A 230 -17.78 6.58 4.78
CA THR A 230 -18.69 7.19 5.74
C THR A 230 -19.63 6.17 6.36
N ASN A 231 -20.04 5.15 5.60
CA ASN A 231 -20.88 4.05 6.09
C ASN A 231 -20.46 2.71 5.49
N PHE A 232 -20.49 1.67 6.32
CA PHE A 232 -20.39 0.27 5.94
C PHE A 232 -21.79 -0.36 5.96
N HIS A 233 -22.15 -1.08 4.91
CA HIS A 233 -23.37 -1.91 4.87
C HIS A 233 -22.96 -3.35 5.15
N ILE A 234 -23.25 -3.86 6.35
CA ILE A 234 -22.75 -5.15 6.85
C ILE A 234 -23.90 -6.13 6.98
N GLN A 235 -23.76 -7.32 6.41
CA GLN A 235 -24.73 -8.40 6.59
C GLN A 235 -24.36 -9.23 7.82
N GLY A 236 -25.15 -9.11 8.88
CA GLY A 236 -25.01 -9.93 10.09
C GLY A 236 -25.53 -11.35 9.91
N HIS A 237 -25.02 -12.23 10.76
CA HIS A 237 -25.43 -13.64 10.90
C HIS A 237 -26.30 -13.80 12.13
N ARG A 238 -27.16 -14.82 12.17
CA ARG A 238 -27.92 -15.12 13.40
C ARG A 238 -26.95 -15.40 14.54
N ALA A 239 -27.13 -14.70 15.65
CA ALA A 239 -26.26 -14.87 16.81
C ALA A 239 -26.34 -16.32 17.31
N PRO A 240 -25.20 -17.00 17.50
CA PRO A 240 -25.18 -18.30 18.15
C PRO A 240 -25.83 -18.18 19.53
N ALA A 241 -26.76 -19.07 19.84
CA ALA A 241 -27.43 -19.06 21.15
C ALA A 241 -26.43 -19.25 22.31
N ARG A 242 -25.34 -19.99 22.03
CA ARG A 242 -24.28 -20.36 22.97
C ARG A 242 -22.92 -20.14 22.34
N ALA A 243 -21.97 -19.70 23.15
CA ALA A 243 -20.54 -19.72 22.89
C ALA A 243 -19.85 -20.36 24.10
N VAL A 244 -18.82 -21.16 23.86
CA VAL A 244 -18.04 -21.82 24.92
C VAL A 244 -16.58 -21.47 24.76
N ILE A 245 -16.00 -20.86 25.78
CA ILE A 245 -14.59 -20.53 25.85
C ILE A 245 -13.89 -21.60 26.69
N ALA A 246 -13.00 -22.36 26.07
CA ALA A 246 -12.12 -23.30 26.76
C ALA A 246 -10.68 -22.79 26.71
N LYS A 247 -9.99 -22.77 27.85
CA LYS A 247 -8.57 -22.38 27.96
C LYS A 247 -7.76 -23.51 28.57
N TYR A 248 -6.72 -23.93 27.86
CA TYR A 248 -5.76 -24.94 28.33
C TYR A 248 -4.43 -24.23 28.57
N THR A 249 -4.03 -24.15 29.83
CA THR A 249 -2.91 -23.31 30.26
C THR A 249 -1.75 -24.17 30.74
N TYR A 250 -0.60 -23.99 30.11
CA TYR A 250 0.68 -24.52 30.57
C TYR A 250 1.43 -23.43 31.34
N THR A 251 1.68 -23.66 32.62
CA THR A 251 2.50 -22.78 33.46
C THR A 251 3.94 -23.29 33.52
N SER A 252 4.88 -22.44 33.15
CA SER A 252 6.31 -22.74 33.06
C SER A 252 6.64 -24.06 32.32
N PRO A 253 6.04 -24.33 31.14
CA PRO A 253 6.38 -25.52 30.36
C PRO A 253 7.83 -25.46 29.87
N SER A 254 8.42 -26.63 29.55
CA SER A 254 9.65 -26.64 28.75
C SER A 254 9.37 -26.17 27.32
N THR A 255 10.40 -25.69 26.63
CA THR A 255 10.33 -25.29 25.20
C THR A 255 9.78 -26.41 24.32
N VAL A 256 10.18 -27.67 24.60
CA VAL A 256 9.68 -28.87 23.92
C VAL A 256 8.18 -29.07 24.13
N ILE A 257 7.68 -28.95 25.36
CA ILE A 257 6.25 -29.10 25.66
C ILE A 257 5.45 -28.03 24.93
N ALA A 258 5.90 -26.78 25.01
CA ALA A 258 5.19 -25.66 24.38
C ALA A 258 5.21 -25.74 22.85
N ALA A 259 6.35 -26.12 22.26
CA ALA A 259 6.47 -26.38 20.83
C ALA A 259 5.55 -27.51 20.37
N THR A 260 5.50 -28.61 21.13
CA THR A 260 4.60 -29.75 20.84
C THR A 260 3.14 -29.31 20.91
N ALA A 261 2.75 -28.57 21.95
CA ALA A 261 1.38 -28.09 22.14
C ALA A 261 0.95 -27.15 21.00
N LEU A 262 1.77 -26.15 20.66
CA LEU A 262 1.46 -25.20 19.60
C LEU A 262 1.44 -25.86 18.22
N ASN A 263 2.36 -26.80 17.95
CA ASN A 263 2.34 -27.60 16.73
C ASN A 263 1.07 -28.45 16.64
N SER A 264 0.61 -29.06 17.74
CA SER A 264 -0.63 -29.84 17.77
C SER A 264 -1.84 -28.99 17.41
N VAL A 265 -1.91 -27.75 17.94
CA VAL A 265 -2.94 -26.77 17.57
C VAL A 265 -2.84 -26.38 16.09
N GLN A 266 -1.64 -26.16 15.56
CA GLN A 266 -1.43 -25.88 14.14
C GLN A 266 -1.95 -27.02 13.26
N GLN A 267 -1.60 -28.27 13.55
CA GLN A 267 -2.03 -29.44 12.77
C GLN A 267 -3.55 -29.63 12.84
N PHE A 268 -4.11 -29.59 14.05
CA PHE A 268 -5.56 -29.68 14.25
C PHE A 268 -6.30 -28.54 13.53
N GLY A 269 -5.82 -27.31 13.67
CA GLY A 269 -6.36 -26.12 13.01
C GLY A 269 -6.38 -26.23 11.48
N ASN A 270 -5.31 -26.80 10.90
CA ASN A 270 -5.18 -26.96 9.46
C ASN A 270 -6.09 -28.05 8.89
N LEU A 271 -6.20 -29.19 9.58
CA LEU A 271 -6.77 -30.42 9.00
C LEU A 271 -8.16 -30.79 9.52
N SER A 272 -8.49 -30.42 10.77
CA SER A 272 -9.60 -31.05 11.50
C SER A 272 -10.55 -30.06 12.17
N ALA A 273 -10.08 -28.86 12.52
CA ALA A 273 -10.87 -27.90 13.28
C ALA A 273 -12.07 -27.38 12.46
N PRO A 274 -13.31 -27.54 12.95
CA PRO A 274 -14.51 -27.08 12.22
C PRO A 274 -14.57 -25.55 12.15
N ALA A 275 -15.27 -25.00 11.16
CA ALA A 275 -15.34 -23.56 10.88
C ALA A 275 -15.80 -22.72 12.09
N ASN A 276 -16.73 -23.24 12.89
CA ASN A 276 -17.31 -22.58 14.07
C ASN A 276 -16.49 -22.76 15.36
N LEU A 277 -15.23 -23.20 15.26
CA LEU A 277 -14.24 -23.18 16.32
C LEU A 277 -13.17 -22.13 16.02
N GLY A 278 -13.09 -21.10 16.86
CA GLY A 278 -11.96 -20.17 16.91
C GLY A 278 -10.80 -20.74 17.72
N LEU A 279 -9.57 -20.59 17.24
CA LEU A 279 -8.37 -21.10 17.89
C LEU A 279 -7.33 -19.99 18.02
N HIS A 280 -6.88 -19.78 19.24
CA HIS A 280 -5.96 -18.72 19.63
C HIS A 280 -4.95 -19.27 20.64
N ALA A 281 -3.71 -18.84 20.55
CA ALA A 281 -2.73 -19.07 21.59
C ALA A 281 -2.13 -17.74 22.05
N THR A 282 -2.00 -17.57 23.36
CA THR A 282 -1.24 -16.47 23.96
C THR A 282 0.03 -17.04 24.59
N ILE A 283 1.18 -16.49 24.21
CA ILE A 283 2.48 -16.83 24.78
C ILE A 283 2.96 -15.65 25.62
N GLY A 284 3.28 -15.93 26.87
CA GLY A 284 3.86 -14.97 27.82
C GLY A 284 5.24 -15.42 28.29
N ARG A 285 5.79 -14.66 29.25
CA ARG A 285 7.17 -14.85 29.77
C ARG A 285 7.47 -16.26 30.25
N ASP A 286 6.50 -16.94 30.86
CA ASP A 286 6.65 -18.32 31.37
C ASP A 286 5.34 -19.11 31.22
N SER A 287 4.56 -18.83 30.16
CA SER A 287 3.25 -19.45 29.99
C SER A 287 2.85 -19.60 28.53
N LEU A 288 2.08 -20.66 28.25
CA LEU A 288 1.35 -20.85 27.01
C LEU A 288 -0.13 -21.09 27.36
N GLU A 289 -1.03 -20.22 26.93
CA GLU A 289 -2.48 -20.43 27.00
C GLU A 289 -3.00 -20.76 25.60
N LEU A 290 -3.67 -21.91 25.46
CA LEU A 290 -4.42 -22.27 24.26
C LEU A 290 -5.89 -22.00 24.51
N MET A 291 -6.50 -21.10 23.75
CA MET A 291 -7.90 -20.72 23.85
C MET A 291 -8.68 -21.21 22.63
N PHE A 292 -9.83 -21.83 22.91
CA PHE A 292 -10.78 -22.30 21.91
C PHE A 292 -12.13 -21.66 22.17
N VAL A 293 -12.73 -21.08 21.14
CA VAL A 293 -14.07 -20.49 21.23
C VAL A 293 -15.00 -21.24 20.29
N TRP A 294 -15.86 -22.06 20.88
CA TRP A 294 -16.83 -22.89 20.18
C TRP A 294 -18.18 -22.19 20.10
N TYR A 295 -18.62 -21.89 18.89
CA TYR A 295 -19.95 -21.32 18.62
C TYR A 295 -20.95 -22.45 18.36
N GLY A 296 -21.32 -23.15 19.43
CA GLY A 296 -22.24 -24.28 19.40
C GLY A 296 -22.62 -24.79 20.80
N PRO A 297 -23.34 -25.93 20.88
CA PRO A 297 -23.71 -26.54 22.16
C PRO A 297 -22.48 -26.98 22.96
N GLU A 298 -22.49 -26.72 24.28
CA GLU A 298 -21.39 -27.10 25.18
C GLU A 298 -21.13 -28.60 25.22
N ALA A 299 -22.18 -29.42 25.13
CA ALA A 299 -22.09 -30.88 25.13
C ALA A 299 -21.27 -31.45 23.95
N GLU A 300 -21.07 -30.67 22.88
CA GLU A 300 -20.31 -31.10 21.69
C GLU A 300 -18.82 -30.73 21.78
N LEU A 301 -18.44 -29.79 22.66
CA LEU A 301 -17.09 -29.25 22.73
C LEU A 301 -16.03 -30.34 22.94
N ASP A 302 -16.31 -31.29 23.83
CA ASP A 302 -15.36 -32.35 24.17
C ASP A 302 -15.02 -33.22 22.95
N ALA A 303 -16.05 -33.63 22.20
CA ALA A 303 -15.89 -34.39 20.97
C ALA A 303 -15.18 -33.59 19.87
N VAL A 304 -15.46 -32.29 19.77
CA VAL A 304 -14.81 -31.37 18.82
C VAL A 304 -13.31 -31.23 19.11
N LEU A 305 -12.92 -31.13 20.38
CA LEU A 305 -11.52 -30.99 20.79
C LEU A 305 -10.78 -32.31 20.97
N GLN A 306 -11.47 -33.46 20.96
CA GLN A 306 -10.86 -34.77 21.21
C GLN A 306 -9.65 -35.06 20.29
N PRO A 307 -9.70 -34.83 18.96
CA PRO A 307 -8.54 -35.09 18.11
C PRO A 307 -7.30 -34.28 18.50
N LEU A 308 -7.49 -33.05 19.00
CA LEU A 308 -6.39 -32.23 19.51
C LEU A 308 -5.89 -32.76 20.86
N LYS A 309 -6.80 -33.14 21.76
CA LYS A 309 -6.45 -33.64 23.10
C LYS A 309 -5.58 -34.89 23.04
N ASP A 310 -5.78 -35.74 22.04
CA ASP A 310 -5.00 -36.96 21.84
C ASP A 310 -3.52 -36.66 21.55
N ASP A 311 -3.22 -35.50 20.95
CA ASP A 311 -1.87 -35.07 20.56
C ASP A 311 -1.23 -34.06 21.53
N LEU A 312 -2.02 -33.44 22.42
CA LEU A 312 -1.51 -32.45 23.36
C LEU A 312 -0.58 -33.08 24.43
N PRO A 313 0.55 -32.42 24.76
CA PRO A 313 1.38 -32.86 25.89
C PRO A 313 0.64 -32.69 27.22
N PRO A 314 0.93 -33.52 28.24
CA PRO A 314 0.21 -33.50 29.52
C PRO A 314 0.54 -32.25 30.37
N SER A 315 -0.13 -32.14 31.52
CA SER A 315 0.14 -31.13 32.58
C SER A 315 -0.28 -29.70 32.24
N TYR A 316 -1.47 -29.53 31.65
CA TYR A 316 -2.14 -28.24 31.50
C TYR A 316 -3.36 -28.14 32.42
N ASP A 317 -3.65 -26.92 32.86
CA ASP A 317 -4.89 -26.60 33.56
C ASP A 317 -6.00 -26.29 32.56
N VAL A 318 -7.24 -26.69 32.88
CA VAL A 318 -8.40 -26.50 31.99
C VAL A 318 -9.42 -25.60 32.67
N SER A 319 -9.89 -24.58 31.95
CA SER A 319 -11.13 -23.87 32.27
C SER A 319 -12.08 -23.91 31.09
N VAL A 320 -13.37 -24.11 31.34
CA VAL A 320 -14.42 -24.13 30.33
C VAL A 320 -15.58 -23.29 30.84
N ASN A 321 -15.96 -22.27 30.07
CA ASN A 321 -17.05 -21.37 30.42
C ASN A 321 -18.01 -21.26 29.24
N ALA A 322 -19.25 -21.67 29.43
CA ALA A 322 -20.30 -21.51 28.44
C ALA A 322 -21.14 -20.27 28.75
N MET A 323 -21.38 -19.43 27.75
CA MET A 323 -22.17 -18.21 27.86
C MET A 323 -22.93 -17.88 26.57
N SER A 324 -23.72 -16.81 26.55
CA SER A 324 -24.31 -16.33 25.30
C SER A 324 -23.23 -15.73 24.40
N TRP A 325 -23.51 -15.54 23.12
CA TRP A 325 -22.55 -14.92 22.21
C TRP A 325 -22.06 -13.55 22.70
N ILE A 326 -22.97 -12.66 23.14
CA ILE A 326 -22.57 -11.32 23.60
C ILE A 326 -21.75 -11.33 24.88
N GLU A 327 -22.04 -12.25 25.81
CA GLU A 327 -21.22 -12.42 27.02
C GLU A 327 -19.82 -12.97 26.67
N SER A 328 -19.70 -13.78 25.63
CA SER A 328 -18.38 -14.21 25.14
C SER A 328 -17.60 -13.03 24.55
N ALA A 329 -18.25 -12.11 23.84
CA ALA A 329 -17.60 -10.89 23.35
C ALA A 329 -17.09 -10.01 24.50
N LYS A 330 -17.87 -9.85 25.57
CA LYS A 330 -17.44 -9.16 26.81
C LYS A 330 -16.21 -9.82 27.44
N GLN A 331 -16.27 -11.14 27.65
CA GLN A 331 -15.17 -11.88 28.25
C GLN A 331 -13.89 -11.83 27.41
N LEU A 332 -14.00 -11.94 26.09
CA LEU A 332 -12.87 -11.85 25.15
C LEU A 332 -12.28 -10.44 25.09
N ALA A 333 -13.13 -9.41 25.21
CA ALA A 333 -12.70 -8.01 25.30
C ALA A 333 -12.07 -7.67 26.66
N GLY A 334 -12.24 -8.53 27.68
CA GLY A 334 -11.77 -8.27 29.04
C GLY A 334 -12.51 -7.13 29.75
N VAL A 335 -13.79 -6.91 29.40
CA VAL A 335 -14.61 -5.82 29.95
C VAL A 335 -16.00 -6.31 30.35
N ASP A 336 -16.58 -5.68 31.38
CA ASP A 336 -17.97 -5.95 31.79
C ASP A 336 -18.99 -5.27 30.86
N ASP A 337 -18.58 -4.16 30.22
CA ASP A 337 -19.40 -3.35 29.32
C ASP A 337 -18.65 -3.07 28.01
N LEU A 338 -19.27 -3.48 26.90
CA LEU A 338 -18.75 -3.26 25.55
C LEU A 338 -18.97 -1.82 25.06
N SER A 339 -19.91 -1.08 25.66
CA SER A 339 -20.27 0.26 25.21
C SER A 339 -19.08 1.21 25.25
N THR A 340 -18.89 1.94 24.15
CA THR A 340 -17.86 2.97 24.01
C THR A 340 -18.42 4.39 23.97
N ASN A 341 -19.73 4.54 24.18
CA ASN A 341 -20.38 5.84 24.25
C ASN A 341 -19.73 6.76 25.29
N GLY A 342 -19.44 8.00 24.88
CA GLY A 342 -18.79 9.01 25.73
C GLY A 342 -17.34 8.71 26.08
N LYS A 343 -16.72 7.67 25.51
CA LYS A 343 -15.34 7.26 25.79
C LYS A 343 -14.45 7.58 24.58
N MET A 344 -13.68 8.66 24.67
CA MET A 344 -12.54 8.89 23.77
C MET A 344 -11.38 7.99 24.22
N LEU A 345 -10.93 7.07 23.35
CA LEU A 345 -9.75 6.18 23.49
C LEU A 345 -9.47 5.72 24.94
N GLN A 346 -10.05 4.59 25.36
CA GLN A 346 -9.93 4.12 26.75
C GLN A 346 -8.52 3.65 27.15
N SER A 347 -7.64 3.35 26.20
CA SER A 347 -6.26 2.95 26.49
C SER A 347 -5.29 3.46 25.43
N ARG A 348 -4.08 3.81 25.87
CA ARG A 348 -2.95 4.33 25.11
C ARG A 348 -1.73 3.51 25.53
N ASP A 349 -1.05 2.85 24.62
CA ASP A 349 0.13 2.05 24.95
C ASP A 349 1.35 2.61 24.24
N SER A 350 2.54 2.37 24.76
CA SER A 350 3.81 2.74 24.13
C SER A 350 4.53 1.46 23.75
N PHE A 351 4.51 1.13 22.46
CA PHE A 351 4.83 -0.23 22.01
C PHE A 351 5.43 -0.31 20.61
N TYR A 352 6.02 -1.45 20.32
CA TYR A 352 6.38 -1.90 18.98
C TYR A 352 5.76 -3.28 18.72
N ALA A 353 5.28 -3.48 17.50
CA ALA A 353 4.65 -4.72 17.08
C ALA A 353 5.01 -5.06 15.64
N LYS A 354 5.12 -6.36 15.38
CA LYS A 354 5.20 -6.95 14.04
C LYS A 354 4.12 -8.01 13.88
N SER A 355 3.82 -8.36 12.64
CA SER A 355 3.00 -9.53 12.34
C SER A 355 3.65 -10.42 11.31
N LEU A 356 3.27 -11.70 11.36
CA LEU A 356 3.76 -12.70 10.43
C LEU A 356 2.65 -13.71 10.15
N MET A 357 2.44 -14.07 8.89
CA MET A 357 1.46 -15.06 8.47
C MET A 357 2.14 -16.23 7.79
N THR A 358 1.70 -17.45 8.11
CA THR A 358 2.21 -18.69 7.54
C THR A 358 1.25 -19.25 6.48
N PRO A 359 1.71 -19.86 5.38
CA PRO A 359 0.87 -20.58 4.44
C PRO A 359 0.33 -21.87 5.06
N SER A 360 -0.72 -22.41 4.43
CA SER A 360 -1.33 -23.68 4.81
C SER A 360 -0.65 -24.91 4.20
N THR A 361 0.19 -24.72 3.17
CA THR A 361 0.82 -25.77 2.37
C THR A 361 1.96 -26.49 3.11
N ILE A 362 2.79 -25.73 3.81
CA ILE A 362 3.90 -26.24 4.61
C ILE A 362 3.73 -25.67 6.01
N PRO A 363 3.32 -26.46 7.02
CA PRO A 363 3.25 -26.01 8.39
C PRO A 363 4.64 -25.72 8.99
N LEU A 364 4.72 -24.83 9.99
CA LEU A 364 5.96 -24.62 10.74
C LEU A 364 6.42 -25.92 11.40
N SER A 365 7.72 -26.20 11.38
CA SER A 365 8.27 -27.38 12.04
C SER A 365 8.24 -27.23 13.55
N ILE A 366 8.22 -28.37 14.25
CA ILE A 366 8.33 -28.39 15.71
C ILE A 366 9.66 -27.80 16.19
N GLU A 367 10.74 -27.99 15.45
CA GLU A 367 12.05 -27.42 15.75
C GLU A 367 12.03 -25.89 15.64
N THR A 368 11.28 -25.33 14.68
CA THR A 368 11.10 -23.89 14.56
C THR A 368 10.33 -23.34 15.76
N PHE A 369 9.27 -24.02 16.19
CA PHE A 369 8.56 -23.63 17.41
C PHE A 369 9.45 -23.74 18.65
N GLU A 370 10.25 -24.79 18.78
CA GLU A 370 11.15 -24.95 19.92
C GLU A 370 12.23 -23.86 19.95
N ALA A 371 12.81 -23.52 18.79
CA ALA A 371 13.73 -22.39 18.65
C ALA A 371 13.05 -21.06 19.05
N PHE A 372 11.79 -20.87 18.63
CA PHE A 372 11.01 -19.69 18.98
C PHE A 372 10.77 -19.57 20.49
N PHE A 373 10.30 -20.63 21.15
CA PHE A 373 10.15 -20.64 22.61
C PHE A 373 11.49 -20.47 23.34
N THR A 374 12.57 -21.05 22.81
CA THR A 374 13.93 -20.86 23.33
C THR A 374 14.32 -19.38 23.28
N TYR A 375 14.10 -18.71 22.14
CA TYR A 375 14.35 -17.28 22.02
C TYR A 375 13.53 -16.48 23.04
N LEU A 376 12.22 -16.72 23.10
CA LEU A 376 11.31 -15.97 23.98
C LEU A 376 11.68 -16.06 25.46
N TRP A 377 12.03 -17.26 25.95
CA TRP A 377 12.25 -17.50 27.40
C TRP A 377 13.70 -17.39 27.85
N SER A 378 14.66 -17.38 26.92
CA SER A 378 16.06 -17.09 27.24
C SER A 378 16.44 -15.62 27.06
N SER A 379 15.65 -14.87 26.28
CA SER A 379 15.91 -13.44 26.04
C SER A 379 15.69 -12.60 27.29
N ASN A 380 16.71 -11.79 27.63
CA ASN A 380 16.62 -10.83 28.71
C ASN A 380 16.22 -9.45 28.16
N THR A 381 14.93 -9.14 28.23
CA THR A 381 14.37 -7.82 27.87
C THR A 381 13.68 -7.17 29.06
N SER A 382 13.77 -5.84 29.13
CA SER A 382 13.07 -4.99 30.09
C SER A 382 11.61 -4.72 29.71
N THR A 383 11.20 -5.08 28.49
CA THR A 383 9.83 -4.86 28.01
C THR A 383 8.79 -5.80 28.64
N ASN A 384 7.55 -5.32 28.71
CA ASN A 384 6.39 -6.22 28.77
C ASN A 384 6.16 -6.77 27.37
N TRP A 385 5.79 -8.03 27.23
CA TRP A 385 5.56 -8.61 25.91
C TRP A 385 4.58 -9.77 25.96
N PHE A 386 3.95 -10.01 24.82
CA PHE A 386 3.18 -11.21 24.55
C PHE A 386 3.30 -11.55 23.06
N VAL A 387 3.02 -12.80 22.73
CA VAL A 387 2.80 -13.23 21.35
C VAL A 387 1.42 -13.85 21.26
N GLU A 388 0.63 -13.40 20.28
CA GLU A 388 -0.57 -14.12 19.88
C GLU A 388 -0.28 -14.96 18.65
N ALA A 389 -0.74 -16.21 18.64
CA ALA A 389 -0.73 -17.08 17.48
C ALA A 389 -2.15 -17.54 17.20
N ASN A 390 -2.78 -16.99 16.16
CA ASN A 390 -4.16 -17.32 15.79
C ASN A 390 -4.18 -18.26 14.60
N ILE A 391 -5.06 -19.26 14.61
CA ILE A 391 -5.38 -20.03 13.40
C ILE A 391 -6.40 -19.23 12.61
N TYR A 392 -5.96 -18.63 11.51
CA TYR A 392 -6.82 -17.93 10.54
C TYR A 392 -7.45 -18.93 9.58
N GLY A 393 -6.63 -19.82 9.05
CA GLY A 393 -7.01 -20.65 7.92
C GLY A 393 -7.33 -22.10 8.30
N GLY A 394 -7.00 -22.97 7.35
CA GLY A 394 -7.21 -24.42 7.41
C GLY A 394 -8.35 -24.87 6.49
N GLN A 395 -8.45 -26.18 6.29
CA GLN A 395 -9.35 -26.80 5.32
C GLN A 395 -10.81 -26.34 5.41
N TYR A 396 -11.29 -26.01 6.61
CA TYR A 396 -12.67 -25.63 6.87
C TYR A 396 -12.86 -24.14 7.19
N SER A 397 -11.84 -23.29 7.04
CA SER A 397 -11.97 -21.87 7.32
C SER A 397 -12.62 -21.13 6.16
N GLU A 398 -13.66 -20.36 6.45
CA GLU A 398 -14.29 -19.50 5.44
C GLU A 398 -13.37 -18.39 4.94
N ILE A 399 -12.35 -18.00 5.72
CA ILE A 399 -11.34 -17.04 5.26
C ILE A 399 -10.64 -17.56 3.99
N ASN A 400 -10.33 -18.87 3.93
CA ASN A 400 -9.69 -19.50 2.77
C ASN A 400 -10.64 -19.71 1.60
N ALA A 401 -11.96 -19.76 1.84
CA ALA A 401 -12.96 -19.95 0.80
C ALA A 401 -13.23 -18.68 -0.03
N VAL A 402 -12.93 -17.49 0.51
CA VAL A 402 -13.12 -16.22 -0.19
C VAL A 402 -12.17 -16.07 -1.37
N SER A 403 -12.71 -15.78 -2.55
CA SER A 403 -11.94 -15.58 -3.78
C SER A 403 -11.11 -14.29 -3.74
N LEU A 404 -9.89 -14.33 -4.27
CA LEU A 404 -9.06 -13.15 -4.54
C LEU A 404 -9.71 -12.16 -5.54
N ASN A 405 -10.75 -12.58 -6.27
CA ASN A 405 -11.53 -11.70 -7.13
C ASN A 405 -12.62 -10.92 -6.38
N ASP A 406 -12.98 -11.35 -5.17
CA ASP A 406 -14.04 -10.75 -4.36
C ASP A 406 -13.49 -9.72 -3.36
N SER A 407 -12.20 -9.81 -3.04
CA SER A 407 -11.54 -9.03 -2.00
C SER A 407 -10.10 -8.72 -2.38
N SER A 408 -9.64 -7.52 -2.05
CA SER A 408 -8.25 -7.09 -2.23
C SER A 408 -7.33 -7.53 -1.10
N PHE A 409 -7.86 -8.08 0.00
CA PHE A 409 -7.05 -8.78 0.99
C PHE A 409 -6.42 -10.02 0.36
N GLY A 410 -5.09 -9.98 0.13
CA GLY A 410 -4.38 -10.96 -0.70
C GLY A 410 -4.05 -12.29 -0.05
N HIS A 411 -4.03 -12.36 1.28
CA HIS A 411 -3.46 -13.49 2.03
C HIS A 411 -4.52 -14.53 2.43
N ARG A 412 -5.33 -14.96 1.45
CA ARG A 412 -6.43 -15.94 1.61
C ARG A 412 -5.95 -17.39 1.70
N ASP A 413 -4.67 -17.66 1.50
CA ASP A 413 -4.05 -18.98 1.51
C ASP A 413 -3.29 -19.29 2.82
N LYS A 414 -3.29 -18.33 3.76
CA LYS A 414 -2.54 -18.41 5.02
C LYS A 414 -3.29 -19.19 6.09
N LEU A 415 -2.54 -19.85 6.96
CA LEU A 415 -2.98 -20.70 8.08
C LEU A 415 -2.89 -19.97 9.42
N MET A 416 -1.69 -19.60 9.86
CA MET A 416 -1.51 -18.92 11.15
C MET A 416 -1.19 -17.44 10.92
N THR A 417 -1.57 -16.59 11.86
CA THR A 417 -0.96 -15.28 12.04
C THR A 417 -0.34 -15.19 13.43
N PHE A 418 0.81 -14.54 13.50
CA PHE A 418 1.47 -14.13 14.71
C PHE A 418 1.30 -12.61 14.88
N GLN A 419 0.99 -12.19 16.08
CA GLN A 419 1.20 -10.82 16.55
C GLN A 419 2.35 -10.85 17.55
N LEU A 420 3.45 -10.22 17.19
CA LEU A 420 4.66 -10.12 18.00
C LEU A 420 4.67 -8.74 18.64
N TYR A 421 4.57 -8.66 19.97
CA TYR A 421 4.27 -7.40 20.64
C TYR A 421 5.17 -7.17 21.86
N ALA A 422 5.77 -5.99 21.94
CA ALA A 422 6.46 -5.51 23.13
C ALA A 422 5.99 -4.11 23.49
N SER A 423 5.73 -3.86 24.76
CA SER A 423 5.33 -2.57 25.32
C SER A 423 6.23 -2.12 26.45
N SER A 424 6.10 -0.83 26.79
CA SER A 424 6.77 -0.25 27.94
C SER A 424 6.46 -1.05 29.23
N PRO A 425 7.48 -1.30 30.08
CA PRO A 425 7.27 -1.97 31.37
C PRO A 425 6.33 -1.20 32.31
N THR A 426 6.18 0.10 32.09
CA THR A 426 5.23 0.95 32.81
C THR A 426 4.37 1.70 31.81
N TYR A 427 3.04 1.60 31.99
CA TYR A 427 2.08 2.29 31.15
C TYR A 427 2.30 3.81 31.16
N GLY A 428 2.31 4.42 29.97
CA GLY A 428 2.57 5.87 29.81
C GLY A 428 4.05 6.28 29.80
N ASN A 429 5.00 5.36 30.00
CA ASN A 429 6.43 5.66 29.86
C ASN A 429 6.92 5.49 28.41
N PRO A 430 8.03 6.16 28.03
CA PRO A 430 8.67 5.96 26.74
C PRO A 430 9.02 4.48 26.49
N PHE A 431 8.78 4.02 25.27
CA PHE A 431 9.13 2.66 24.86
C PHE A 431 10.66 2.50 24.81
N PRO A 432 11.25 1.47 25.44
CA PRO A 432 12.69 1.24 25.43
C PRO A 432 13.13 0.74 24.05
N THR A 433 13.29 1.68 23.11
CA THR A 433 13.47 1.39 21.67
C THR A 433 14.71 0.53 21.40
N ASP A 434 15.81 0.78 22.12
CA ASP A 434 17.09 0.06 21.97
C ASP A 434 17.06 -1.38 22.51
N ASP A 435 15.99 -1.80 23.20
CA ASP A 435 15.80 -3.14 23.74
C ASP A 435 14.58 -3.82 23.08
N GLY A 436 13.43 -3.14 23.08
CA GLY A 436 12.17 -3.68 22.60
C GLY A 436 12.09 -3.91 21.10
N ILE A 437 12.64 -3.02 20.25
CA ILE A 437 12.63 -3.24 18.79
C ILE A 437 13.49 -4.44 18.42
N PRO A 438 14.77 -4.53 18.84
CA PRO A 438 15.59 -5.72 18.58
C PRO A 438 14.98 -7.01 19.12
N PHE A 439 14.29 -6.95 20.27
CA PHE A 439 13.63 -8.12 20.84
C PHE A 439 12.46 -8.62 19.97
N VAL A 440 11.56 -7.74 19.52
CA VAL A 440 10.48 -8.12 18.60
C VAL A 440 11.03 -8.55 17.23
N GLN A 441 12.12 -7.93 16.77
CA GLN A 441 12.78 -8.35 15.53
C GLN A 441 13.36 -9.77 15.66
N GLY A 442 13.98 -10.12 16.79
CA GLY A 442 14.48 -11.48 17.00
C GLY A 442 13.37 -12.53 17.13
N MET A 443 12.18 -12.16 17.62
CA MET A 443 10.99 -13.03 17.53
C MET A 443 10.66 -13.33 16.07
N TYR A 444 10.61 -12.28 15.25
CA TYR A 444 10.30 -12.37 13.82
C TYR A 444 11.35 -13.19 13.07
N ASP A 445 12.64 -12.89 13.28
CA ASP A 445 13.76 -13.55 12.64
C ASP A 445 13.80 -15.04 12.98
N THR A 446 13.53 -15.43 14.23
CA THR A 446 13.51 -16.85 14.62
C THR A 446 12.46 -17.64 13.82
N LEU A 447 11.29 -17.07 13.59
CA LEU A 447 10.24 -17.69 12.77
C LEU A 447 10.65 -17.69 11.28
N VAL A 448 11.16 -16.57 10.76
CA VAL A 448 11.58 -16.45 9.35
C VAL A 448 12.75 -17.35 8.99
N ASP A 449 13.76 -17.46 9.85
CA ASP A 449 14.89 -18.37 9.67
C ASP A 449 14.42 -19.83 9.67
N GLY A 450 13.50 -20.18 10.58
CA GLY A 450 12.85 -21.48 10.57
C GLY A 450 12.14 -21.77 9.24
N MET A 451 11.23 -20.89 8.82
CA MET A 451 10.48 -21.02 7.55
C MET A 451 11.40 -21.12 6.33
N THR A 452 12.39 -20.24 6.22
CA THR A 452 13.32 -20.22 5.08
C THR A 452 14.20 -21.47 5.07
N SER A 453 14.60 -21.99 6.24
CA SER A 453 15.30 -23.29 6.34
C SER A 453 14.44 -24.47 5.88
N GLN A 454 13.12 -24.38 6.04
CA GLN A 454 12.14 -25.34 5.51
C GLN A 454 11.86 -25.16 4.01
N GLY A 455 12.52 -24.20 3.34
CA GLY A 455 12.38 -23.95 1.90
C GLY A 455 11.24 -23.00 1.53
N TRP A 456 10.69 -22.25 2.48
CA TRP A 456 9.62 -21.29 2.20
C TRP A 456 10.11 -20.12 1.37
N SER A 457 9.17 -19.53 0.62
CA SER A 457 9.46 -18.35 -0.18
C SER A 457 9.34 -17.08 0.65
N ASN A 458 10.18 -16.09 0.33
CA ASN A 458 9.99 -14.72 0.78
C ASN A 458 9.07 -13.91 -0.14
N ASP A 459 8.56 -14.50 -1.23
CA ASP A 459 7.51 -13.92 -2.07
C ASP A 459 6.15 -14.34 -1.54
N SER A 460 5.40 -13.41 -0.95
CA SER A 460 4.11 -13.69 -0.31
C SER A 460 3.02 -14.14 -1.30
N ALA A 461 3.23 -13.89 -2.60
CA ALA A 461 2.36 -14.36 -3.68
C ALA A 461 2.58 -15.84 -4.02
N SER A 462 3.68 -16.43 -3.56
CA SER A 462 3.89 -17.88 -3.63
C SER A 462 2.94 -18.60 -2.66
N PRO A 463 2.40 -19.78 -3.03
CA PRO A 463 1.62 -20.61 -2.11
C PRO A 463 2.40 -20.97 -0.83
N ASP A 464 3.73 -21.07 -0.92
CA ASP A 464 4.62 -21.36 0.21
C ASP A 464 5.28 -20.08 0.78
N GLY A 465 4.73 -18.91 0.43
CA GLY A 465 5.22 -17.61 0.85
C GLY A 465 4.64 -17.18 2.20
N TYR A 466 5.49 -16.66 3.10
CA TYR A 466 5.01 -15.97 4.30
C TYR A 466 4.55 -14.55 3.97
N ALA A 467 3.70 -13.98 4.82
CA ALA A 467 3.12 -12.64 4.67
C ALA A 467 3.04 -11.91 6.01
N ALA A 468 2.40 -10.75 6.07
CA ALA A 468 2.12 -10.00 7.28
C ALA A 468 0.68 -9.45 7.25
N TYR A 469 0.14 -9.13 8.42
CA TYR A 469 -1.24 -8.66 8.56
C TYR A 469 -1.28 -7.14 8.79
N VAL A 470 -1.83 -6.41 7.83
CA VAL A 470 -1.78 -4.94 7.78
C VAL A 470 -2.53 -4.24 8.94
N ASN A 471 -3.50 -4.88 9.59
CA ASN A 471 -4.12 -4.31 10.80
C ASN A 471 -3.16 -4.29 12.00
N TYR A 472 -2.10 -5.11 11.98
CA TYR A 472 -0.95 -5.04 12.89
C TYR A 472 0.24 -4.39 12.15
N VAL A 473 0.03 -3.15 11.70
CA VAL A 473 0.96 -2.44 10.84
C VAL A 473 2.32 -2.22 11.50
N ASP A 474 3.38 -2.45 10.74
CA ASP A 474 4.77 -2.29 11.14
C ASP A 474 5.36 -1.10 10.36
N PRO A 475 5.65 0.02 11.03
CA PRO A 475 6.19 1.22 10.38
C PRO A 475 7.66 1.08 9.95
N GLU A 476 8.35 0.01 10.33
CA GLU A 476 9.75 -0.23 9.94
C GLU A 476 9.87 -0.97 8.59
N LEU A 477 8.76 -1.45 8.01
CA LEU A 477 8.79 -2.11 6.70
C LEU A 477 9.18 -1.14 5.59
N SER A 478 10.10 -1.57 4.73
CA SER A 478 10.40 -0.85 3.49
C SER A 478 9.21 -0.88 2.52
N ALA A 479 9.21 0.03 1.54
CA ALA A 479 8.16 0.06 0.53
C ALA A 479 8.03 -1.26 -0.26
N ASP A 480 9.13 -2.00 -0.47
CA ASP A 480 9.07 -3.29 -1.17
C ASP A 480 8.52 -4.40 -0.26
N GLU A 481 8.80 -4.35 1.04
CA GLU A 481 8.19 -5.24 2.02
C GLU A 481 6.70 -4.96 2.20
N VAL A 482 6.26 -3.71 2.22
CA VAL A 482 4.82 -3.35 2.23
C VAL A 482 4.10 -3.96 1.01
N LYS A 483 4.68 -3.79 -0.18
CA LYS A 483 4.12 -4.37 -1.43
C LYS A 483 4.00 -5.88 -1.35
N ASN A 484 5.05 -6.53 -0.85
CA ASN A 484 5.12 -7.97 -0.76
C ASN A 484 4.25 -8.47 0.39
N LEU A 485 4.60 -8.17 1.64
CA LEU A 485 4.05 -8.78 2.84
C LEU A 485 2.60 -8.41 3.14
N TYR A 486 2.08 -7.24 2.71
CA TYR A 486 0.68 -6.85 2.96
C TYR A 486 -0.24 -7.08 1.76
N TRP A 487 0.28 -6.97 0.55
CA TRP A 487 -0.54 -6.95 -0.66
C TRP A 487 -0.26 -8.14 -1.60
N GLY A 488 0.97 -8.64 -1.61
CA GLY A 488 1.41 -9.77 -2.43
C GLY A 488 0.94 -9.67 -3.88
N SER A 489 0.24 -10.70 -4.35
CA SER A 489 -0.30 -10.79 -5.70
C SER A 489 -1.31 -9.69 -6.06
N GLN A 490 -1.95 -9.05 -5.07
CA GLN A 490 -2.97 -8.04 -5.28
C GLN A 490 -2.41 -6.63 -5.51
N TYR A 491 -1.15 -6.40 -5.16
CA TYR A 491 -0.53 -5.08 -5.20
C TYR A 491 -0.67 -4.39 -6.57
N GLN A 492 -0.41 -5.11 -7.66
CA GLN A 492 -0.44 -4.50 -8.99
C GLN A 492 -1.84 -3.99 -9.38
N ARG A 493 -2.90 -4.73 -9.01
CA ARG A 493 -4.28 -4.30 -9.26
C ARG A 493 -4.63 -3.10 -8.37
N LEU A 494 -4.25 -3.14 -7.09
CA LEU A 494 -4.42 -2.03 -6.15
C LEU A 494 -3.73 -0.75 -6.64
N ALA A 495 -2.47 -0.82 -7.07
CA ALA A 495 -1.71 0.31 -7.58
C ALA A 495 -2.34 0.95 -8.83
N LEU A 496 -2.86 0.13 -9.75
CA LEU A 496 -3.59 0.62 -10.93
C LEU A 496 -4.87 1.36 -10.55
N LEU A 497 -5.65 0.81 -9.60
CA LEU A 497 -6.87 1.44 -9.11
C LEU A 497 -6.57 2.71 -8.31
N LYS A 498 -5.46 2.74 -7.55
CA LYS A 498 -5.04 3.92 -6.81
C LYS A 498 -4.74 5.08 -7.76
N GLY A 499 -4.03 4.81 -8.86
CA GLY A 499 -3.81 5.79 -9.93
C GLY A 499 -5.09 6.30 -10.62
N ARG A 500 -6.21 5.57 -10.50
CA ARG A 500 -7.52 5.98 -11.02
C ARG A 500 -8.32 6.82 -10.02
N TYR A 501 -8.39 6.38 -8.77
CA TYR A 501 -9.27 6.99 -7.74
C TYR A 501 -8.58 8.09 -6.92
N ASP A 502 -7.25 8.07 -6.85
CA ASP A 502 -6.45 9.08 -6.15
C ASP A 502 -5.11 9.31 -6.87
N PRO A 503 -5.13 9.89 -8.10
CA PRO A 503 -3.93 10.09 -8.92
C PRO A 503 -2.92 11.07 -8.29
N THR A 504 -3.36 11.95 -7.39
CA THR A 504 -2.51 12.91 -6.68
C THR A 504 -1.98 12.36 -5.36
N GLN A 505 -2.36 11.14 -4.98
CA GLN A 505 -1.99 10.49 -3.72
C GLN A 505 -2.40 11.36 -2.52
N LEU A 506 -3.57 12.00 -2.57
CA LEU A 506 -4.06 12.89 -1.52
C LEU A 506 -4.23 12.13 -0.19
N LEU A 507 -4.69 10.87 -0.25
CA LEU A 507 -4.91 10.01 0.92
C LEU A 507 -3.60 9.29 1.32
N ASN A 508 -3.20 9.44 2.59
CA ASN A 508 -1.86 9.12 3.11
C ASN A 508 -1.73 7.79 3.86
N ASN A 509 -2.56 6.79 3.54
CA ASN A 509 -2.81 5.70 4.48
C ASN A 509 -1.87 4.48 4.36
N LEU A 510 -1.14 4.31 3.24
CA LEU A 510 0.01 3.41 3.00
C LEU A 510 0.58 3.71 1.60
N ASP A 511 1.90 3.90 1.47
CA ASP A 511 2.51 4.24 0.18
C ASP A 511 2.47 3.07 -0.82
N MET A 512 1.48 3.07 -1.71
CA MET A 512 1.39 2.17 -2.86
C MET A 512 2.12 2.71 -4.10
N SER A 513 3.05 3.67 -3.94
CA SER A 513 3.79 4.29 -5.04
C SER A 513 5.12 3.59 -5.34
N SER A 514 5.05 2.41 -5.98
CA SER A 514 6.05 2.13 -7.02
C SER A 514 5.51 2.74 -8.30
N PHE A 515 5.95 3.95 -8.69
CA PHE A 515 5.49 4.63 -9.91
C PHE A 515 5.38 3.66 -11.09
N PRO A 516 4.17 3.17 -11.43
CA PRO A 516 3.97 2.47 -12.66
C PRO A 516 4.15 3.52 -13.76
N LEU A 517 4.57 3.12 -14.95
CA LEU A 517 4.38 4.00 -16.11
C LEU A 517 2.93 4.52 -16.11
N PRO A 518 2.69 5.83 -16.24
CA PRO A 518 1.34 6.36 -16.37
C PRO A 518 0.55 5.53 -17.39
N THR A 519 -0.69 5.16 -17.07
CA THR A 519 -1.50 4.24 -17.89
C THR A 519 -1.50 4.62 -19.36
N LEU A 520 -1.58 5.92 -19.66
CA LEU A 520 -1.49 6.45 -21.02
C LEU A 520 -0.24 6.00 -21.77
N LEU A 521 0.93 6.05 -21.14
CA LEU A 521 2.22 5.69 -21.72
C LEU A 521 2.35 4.17 -21.96
N VAL A 522 1.56 3.35 -21.27
CA VAL A 522 1.44 1.91 -21.57
C VAL A 522 0.41 1.65 -22.67
N GLN A 523 -0.68 2.41 -22.71
CA GLN A 523 -1.76 2.20 -23.68
C GLN A 523 -1.40 2.64 -25.11
N LEU A 524 -0.69 3.77 -25.27
CA LEU A 524 -0.30 4.30 -26.58
C LEU A 524 0.42 3.27 -27.48
N PRO A 525 1.45 2.53 -27.00
CA PRO A 525 2.15 1.56 -27.84
C PRO A 525 1.33 0.31 -28.14
N ARG A 526 0.20 0.04 -27.46
CA ARG A 526 -0.64 -1.14 -27.73
C ARG A 526 -1.33 -1.06 -29.08
N ILE A 527 -1.60 0.16 -29.55
CA ILE A 527 -2.18 0.41 -30.86
C ILE A 527 -1.03 0.58 -31.86
N PRO A 528 -0.78 -0.37 -32.80
CA PRO A 528 0.39 -0.30 -33.68
C PRO A 528 0.46 1.00 -34.49
N ALA A 529 -0.69 1.50 -34.95
CA ALA A 529 -0.79 2.75 -35.69
C ALA A 529 -0.37 3.97 -34.86
N VAL A 530 -0.68 4.00 -33.57
CA VAL A 530 -0.28 5.07 -32.65
C VAL A 530 1.19 4.93 -32.28
N ALA A 531 1.64 3.70 -31.99
CA ALA A 531 3.04 3.40 -31.66
C ALA A 531 4.02 3.89 -32.74
N VAL A 532 3.67 3.66 -34.02
CA VAL A 532 4.48 4.08 -35.17
C VAL A 532 4.19 5.53 -35.59
N GLY A 533 2.92 5.94 -35.56
CA GLY A 533 2.49 7.26 -36.00
C GLY A 533 2.98 8.39 -35.10
N LEU A 534 3.06 8.17 -33.79
CA LEU A 534 3.43 9.20 -32.83
C LEU A 534 4.86 9.74 -33.02
N PRO A 535 5.92 8.92 -33.09
CA PRO A 535 7.26 9.43 -33.39
C PRO A 535 7.37 10.15 -34.73
N LEU A 536 6.69 9.66 -35.77
CA LEU A 536 6.66 10.29 -37.08
C LEU A 536 5.98 11.66 -37.07
N ALA A 537 4.81 11.75 -36.43
CA ALA A 537 4.04 12.99 -36.34
C ALA A 537 4.81 14.05 -35.56
N CYS A 538 5.38 13.69 -34.40
CA CYS A 538 6.17 14.62 -33.60
C CYS A 538 7.46 15.04 -34.32
N GLY A 539 8.15 14.10 -34.97
CA GLY A 539 9.34 14.38 -35.77
C GLY A 539 9.05 15.34 -36.93
N PHE A 540 7.97 15.11 -37.67
CA PHE A 540 7.55 15.99 -38.77
C PHE A 540 7.17 17.38 -38.27
N ALA A 541 6.39 17.47 -37.19
CA ALA A 541 5.99 18.74 -36.60
C ALA A 541 7.22 19.54 -36.12
N SER A 542 8.16 18.90 -35.42
CA SER A 542 9.40 19.52 -34.95
C SER A 542 10.28 20.02 -36.11
N GLY A 543 10.40 19.22 -37.17
CA GLY A 543 11.11 19.62 -38.39
C GLY A 543 10.47 20.82 -39.10
N PHE A 544 9.14 20.84 -39.21
CA PHE A 544 8.41 21.96 -39.82
C PHE A 544 8.60 23.26 -39.02
N ILE A 545 8.49 23.19 -37.69
CA ILE A 545 8.66 24.35 -36.80
C ILE A 545 10.07 24.96 -36.91
N THR A 546 11.08 24.12 -37.11
CA THR A 546 12.49 24.57 -37.12
C THR A 546 13.08 24.80 -38.52
N GLN A 547 12.33 24.53 -39.58
CA GLN A 547 12.77 24.63 -40.97
C GLN A 547 13.41 25.98 -41.32
N LYS A 548 12.79 27.09 -40.89
CA LYS A 548 13.34 28.43 -41.14
C LYS A 548 14.75 28.60 -40.56
N SER A 549 15.00 28.03 -39.39
CA SER A 549 16.33 28.09 -38.77
C SER A 549 17.36 27.23 -39.50
N VAL A 550 16.93 26.11 -40.09
CA VAL A 550 17.79 25.26 -40.93
C VAL A 550 18.22 26.00 -42.20
N ASP A 551 17.31 26.76 -42.82
CA ASP A 551 17.58 27.48 -44.07
C ASP A 551 18.37 28.78 -43.88
N THR A 552 18.40 29.32 -42.65
CA THR A 552 19.04 30.61 -42.34
C THR A 552 20.22 30.46 -41.38
N TRP A 553 19.96 30.32 -40.07
CA TRP A 553 21.00 30.30 -39.03
C TRP A 553 21.97 29.12 -39.20
N TYR A 554 21.46 27.92 -39.44
CA TYR A 554 22.30 26.72 -39.52
C TYR A 554 23.34 26.79 -40.64
N GLN A 555 23.03 27.50 -41.74
CA GLN A 555 23.94 27.75 -42.86
C GLN A 555 25.18 28.55 -42.47
N SER A 556 25.05 29.41 -41.47
CA SER A 556 26.12 30.30 -41.03
C SER A 556 27.17 29.59 -40.17
N LEU A 557 26.87 28.39 -39.68
CA LEU A 557 27.76 27.65 -38.78
C LEU A 557 28.92 27.00 -39.53
N ARG A 558 30.10 26.99 -38.89
CA ARG A 558 31.24 26.18 -39.31
C ARG A 558 30.92 24.71 -39.07
N ARG A 559 31.05 23.91 -40.13
CA ARG A 559 30.62 22.51 -40.15
C ARG A 559 31.76 21.56 -39.73
N PRO A 560 31.47 20.56 -38.89
CA PRO A 560 32.42 19.50 -38.60
C PRO A 560 32.67 18.62 -39.84
N ALA A 561 33.82 17.94 -39.86
CA ALA A 561 34.15 17.05 -40.95
C ALA A 561 33.17 15.87 -41.05
N GLY A 562 32.87 15.46 -42.27
CA GLY A 562 32.04 14.28 -42.52
C GLY A 562 30.54 14.48 -42.33
N GLU A 563 30.01 15.72 -42.27
CA GLU A 563 28.56 16.00 -42.28
C GLU A 563 27.88 15.41 -43.54
N PRO A 564 26.73 14.73 -43.44
CA PRO A 564 26.07 14.14 -44.59
C PRO A 564 25.29 15.21 -45.38
N PRO A 565 24.96 14.96 -46.66
CA PRO A 565 24.15 15.88 -47.44
C PRO A 565 22.74 16.02 -46.83
N ARG A 566 22.14 17.22 -46.94
CA ARG A 566 20.88 17.56 -46.27
C ARG A 566 19.72 16.59 -46.49
N TRP A 567 19.62 16.05 -47.70
CA TRP A 567 18.55 15.12 -48.06
C TRP A 567 18.63 13.80 -47.27
N ALA A 568 19.80 13.45 -46.72
CA ALA A 568 19.98 12.21 -45.96
C ALA A 568 19.26 12.26 -44.60
N PHE A 569 19.18 13.43 -43.97
CA PHE A 569 18.56 13.59 -42.65
C PHE A 569 17.09 13.17 -42.60
N PRO A 570 16.17 13.66 -43.46
CA PRO A 570 14.77 13.24 -43.42
C PRO A 570 14.59 11.75 -43.76
N VAL A 571 15.43 11.18 -44.64
CA VAL A 571 15.39 9.75 -44.98
C VAL A 571 15.76 8.90 -43.76
N VAL A 572 16.89 9.21 -43.11
CA VAL A 572 17.37 8.45 -41.96
C VAL A 572 16.41 8.59 -40.78
N TRP A 573 16.00 9.81 -40.41
CA TRP A 573 15.09 10.02 -39.28
C TRP A 573 13.73 9.37 -39.48
N THR A 574 13.20 9.33 -40.71
CA THR A 574 11.96 8.59 -41.01
C THR A 574 12.13 7.10 -40.69
N ALA A 575 13.22 6.48 -41.15
CA ALA A 575 13.51 5.08 -40.86
C ALA A 575 13.71 4.81 -39.36
N LEU A 576 14.38 5.72 -38.64
CA LEU A 576 14.60 5.61 -37.20
C LEU A 576 13.29 5.73 -36.40
N TYR A 577 12.41 6.67 -36.76
CA TYR A 577 11.10 6.81 -36.10
C TYR A 577 10.19 5.60 -36.33
N LEU A 578 10.22 5.02 -37.54
CA LEU A 578 9.55 3.75 -37.81
C LEU A 578 10.08 2.63 -36.91
N GLY A 579 11.42 2.52 -36.79
CA GLY A 579 12.07 1.52 -35.93
C GLY A 579 11.74 1.69 -34.45
N MET A 580 11.85 2.91 -33.93
CA MET A 580 11.49 3.25 -32.54
C MET A 580 10.03 2.94 -32.24
N GLY A 581 9.12 3.32 -33.13
CA GLY A 581 7.69 3.08 -32.97
C GLY A 581 7.36 1.59 -32.97
N ALA A 582 7.92 0.82 -33.92
CA ALA A 582 7.77 -0.63 -33.96
C ALA A 582 8.34 -1.29 -32.69
N ALA A 583 9.50 -0.85 -32.21
CA ALA A 583 10.10 -1.37 -30.99
C ALA A 583 9.23 -1.12 -29.76
N SER A 584 8.60 0.05 -29.65
CA SER A 584 7.67 0.34 -28.54
C SER A 584 6.46 -0.61 -28.52
N HIS A 585 5.92 -0.94 -29.70
CA HIS A 585 4.81 -1.88 -29.83
C HIS A 585 5.22 -3.32 -29.45
N LEU A 586 6.43 -3.72 -29.81
CA LEU A 586 6.97 -5.02 -29.42
C LEU A 586 7.25 -5.09 -27.92
N LEU A 587 7.81 -4.04 -27.31
CA LEU A 587 8.05 -3.97 -25.87
C LEU A 587 6.75 -4.08 -25.06
N VAL A 588 5.68 -3.38 -25.47
CA VAL A 588 4.40 -3.49 -24.75
C VAL A 588 3.75 -4.85 -24.92
N LYS A 589 3.94 -5.52 -26.07
CA LYS A 589 3.48 -6.90 -26.25
C LYS A 589 4.20 -7.88 -25.33
N VAL A 590 5.51 -7.72 -25.15
CA VAL A 590 6.26 -8.53 -24.18
C VAL A 590 5.81 -8.22 -22.75
N PHE A 591 5.55 -6.95 -22.45
CA PHE A 591 5.01 -6.53 -21.16
C PHE A 591 3.63 -7.14 -20.88
N ASP A 592 2.71 -7.08 -21.85
CA ASP A 592 1.34 -7.62 -21.73
C ASP A 592 1.30 -9.16 -21.68
N ALA A 593 2.28 -9.83 -22.29
CA ALA A 593 2.40 -11.29 -22.29
C ALA A 593 3.16 -11.86 -21.09
N ALA A 594 3.88 -11.01 -20.35
CA ALA A 594 4.64 -11.44 -19.18
C ALA A 594 3.71 -11.72 -18.00
N ILE A 595 4.05 -12.75 -17.21
CA ILE A 595 3.38 -12.98 -15.93
C ILE A 595 3.66 -11.76 -15.05
N VAL A 596 2.57 -11.16 -14.56
CA VAL A 596 2.53 -10.03 -13.62
C VAL A 596 3.52 -10.27 -12.48
N GLY A 597 4.46 -9.33 -12.26
CA GLY A 597 5.48 -9.43 -11.20
C GLY A 597 6.76 -10.20 -11.55
N SER A 598 6.78 -10.98 -12.65
CA SER A 598 7.96 -11.75 -13.06
C SER A 598 9.18 -10.88 -13.39
N PRO A 599 10.42 -11.42 -13.34
CA PRO A 599 11.62 -10.71 -13.80
C PRO A 599 11.47 -10.15 -15.22
N THR A 600 10.79 -10.88 -16.10
CA THR A 600 10.47 -10.45 -17.47
C THR A 600 9.52 -9.26 -17.49
N SER A 601 8.46 -9.25 -16.68
CA SER A 601 7.53 -8.12 -16.54
C SER A 601 8.24 -6.86 -16.04
N LYS A 602 9.08 -6.97 -15.00
CA LYS A 602 9.87 -5.86 -14.45
C LYS A 602 10.88 -5.31 -15.46
N LEU A 603 11.53 -6.19 -16.22
CA LEU A 603 12.48 -5.81 -17.26
C LEU A 603 11.78 -5.12 -18.45
N ALA A 604 10.60 -5.61 -18.86
CA ALA A 604 9.77 -5.01 -19.92
C ALA A 604 9.25 -3.62 -19.52
N GLU A 605 8.80 -3.46 -18.27
CA GLU A 605 8.39 -2.16 -17.73
C GLU A 605 9.56 -1.16 -17.72
N THR A 606 10.74 -1.60 -17.28
CA THR A 606 11.95 -0.77 -17.29
C THR A 606 12.33 -0.36 -18.73
N ALA A 607 12.20 -1.26 -19.69
CA ALA A 607 12.46 -0.95 -21.10
C ALA A 607 11.44 0.08 -21.65
N LEU A 608 10.16 -0.02 -21.29
CA LEU A 608 9.15 0.99 -21.65
C LEU A 608 9.43 2.35 -20.99
N LYS A 609 9.89 2.39 -19.73
CA LYS A 609 10.33 3.64 -19.05
C LYS A 609 11.47 4.31 -19.81
N LEU A 610 12.48 3.52 -20.20
CA LEU A 610 13.61 4.00 -21.00
C LEU A 610 13.19 4.43 -22.41
N TYR A 611 12.22 3.76 -23.03
CA TYR A 611 11.66 4.17 -24.31
C TYR A 611 11.04 5.56 -24.26
N TRP A 612 10.24 5.86 -23.24
CA TRP A 612 9.62 7.18 -23.11
C TRP A 612 10.64 8.26 -22.74
N ALA A 613 11.63 7.93 -21.90
CA ALA A 613 12.73 8.84 -21.59
C ALA A 613 13.58 9.20 -22.83
N GLN A 614 13.94 8.22 -23.66
CA GLN A 614 14.65 8.53 -24.92
C GLN A 614 13.78 9.33 -25.87
N PHE A 615 12.48 9.06 -25.93
CA PHE A 615 11.58 9.77 -26.84
C PHE A 615 11.48 11.25 -26.46
N ALA A 616 11.37 11.55 -25.16
CA ALA A 616 11.37 12.92 -24.65
C ALA A 616 12.66 13.68 -24.98
N LEU A 617 13.83 13.08 -24.71
CA LEU A 617 15.14 13.68 -25.03
C LEU A 617 15.29 13.89 -26.56
N ASN A 618 14.89 12.89 -27.36
CA ASN A 618 14.89 13.01 -28.81
C ASN A 618 14.04 14.19 -29.31
N MET A 619 12.84 14.38 -28.73
CA MET A 619 11.96 15.52 -29.06
C MET A 619 12.49 16.86 -28.56
N ALA A 620 13.27 16.89 -27.48
CA ALA A 620 13.87 18.11 -26.93
C ALA A 620 15.06 18.63 -27.78
N TRP A 621 15.79 17.73 -28.44
CA TRP A 621 17.02 18.09 -29.14
C TRP A 621 16.84 19.14 -30.24
N THR A 622 15.86 18.97 -31.14
CA THR A 622 15.64 19.86 -32.28
C THR A 622 15.25 21.30 -31.84
N PRO A 623 14.31 21.51 -30.89
CA PRO A 623 14.07 22.81 -30.30
C PRO A 623 15.30 23.43 -29.62
N LEU A 624 16.13 22.66 -28.93
CA LEU A 624 17.34 23.18 -28.28
C LEU A 624 18.38 23.65 -29.30
N PHE A 625 18.63 22.85 -30.34
CA PHE A 625 19.65 23.15 -31.33
C PHE A 625 19.19 24.23 -32.31
N PHE A 626 18.06 24.02 -32.99
CA PHE A 626 17.57 24.89 -34.05
C PHE A 626 16.58 25.96 -33.58
N GLY A 627 15.78 25.68 -32.54
CA GLY A 627 14.82 26.66 -32.02
C GLY A 627 15.50 27.73 -31.16
N ALA A 628 16.26 27.31 -30.15
CA ALA A 628 16.88 28.19 -29.17
C ALA A 628 18.32 28.61 -29.52
N HIS A 629 18.91 28.05 -30.60
CA HIS A 629 20.30 28.27 -31.00
C HIS A 629 21.30 28.01 -29.86
N LYS A 630 21.08 26.94 -29.08
CA LYS A 630 21.95 26.53 -27.97
C LYS A 630 22.67 25.20 -28.26
N PRO A 631 23.70 25.17 -29.15
CA PRO A 631 24.44 23.95 -29.47
C PRO A 631 25.03 23.21 -28.26
N PHE A 632 25.43 23.92 -27.20
CA PHE A 632 25.95 23.27 -25.98
C PHE A 632 24.86 22.57 -25.18
N ALA A 633 23.67 23.17 -25.04
CA ALA A 633 22.56 22.54 -24.33
C ALA A 633 22.06 21.30 -25.10
N ALA A 634 21.99 21.39 -26.42
CA ALA A 634 21.72 20.26 -27.30
C ALA A 634 22.80 19.16 -27.21
N LEU A 635 24.07 19.53 -26.99
CA LEU A 635 25.16 18.58 -26.75
C LEU A 635 24.98 17.83 -25.43
N LEU A 636 24.58 18.52 -24.35
CA LEU A 636 24.28 17.88 -23.07
C LEU A 636 23.11 16.90 -23.19
N ASP A 637 22.05 17.32 -23.88
CA ASP A 637 20.88 16.47 -24.17
C ASP A 637 21.27 15.20 -24.93
N ILE A 638 21.95 15.33 -26.07
CA ILE A 638 22.31 14.16 -26.90
C ILE A 638 23.36 13.25 -26.23
N SER A 639 24.19 13.81 -25.33
CA SER A 639 25.13 13.05 -24.50
C SER A 639 24.42 12.23 -23.42
N CYS A 640 23.21 12.63 -23.01
CA CYS A 640 22.35 11.81 -22.15
C CYS A 640 21.53 10.81 -22.97
N LEU A 641 20.99 11.24 -24.12
CA LEU A 641 20.17 10.42 -25.00
C LEU A 641 20.92 9.18 -25.52
N THR A 642 22.15 9.35 -25.99
CA THR A 642 22.94 8.26 -26.59
C THR A 642 23.14 7.06 -25.64
N PRO A 643 23.74 7.20 -24.45
CA PRO A 643 23.91 6.07 -23.52
C PRO A 643 22.57 5.50 -23.02
N LEU A 644 21.53 6.32 -22.93
CA LEU A 644 20.20 5.88 -22.54
C LEU A 644 19.60 4.93 -23.60
N VAL A 645 19.78 5.24 -24.89
CA VAL A 645 19.35 4.35 -25.99
C VAL A 645 20.19 3.08 -26.08
N TYR A 646 21.49 3.13 -25.78
CA TYR A 646 22.30 1.91 -25.64
C TYR A 646 21.78 1.02 -24.50
N THR A 647 21.43 1.63 -23.36
CA THR A 647 20.86 0.91 -22.20
C THR A 647 19.50 0.30 -22.54
N LEU A 648 18.64 1.04 -23.23
CA LEU A 648 17.36 0.55 -23.75
C LEU A 648 17.58 -0.65 -24.68
N THR A 649 18.51 -0.54 -25.63
CA THR A 649 18.81 -1.60 -26.61
C THR A 649 19.31 -2.87 -25.92
N ALA A 650 20.19 -2.75 -24.93
CA ALA A 650 20.70 -3.89 -24.15
C ALA A 650 19.60 -4.59 -23.35
N LYS A 651 18.66 -3.84 -22.77
CA LYS A 651 17.50 -4.41 -22.05
C LYS A 651 16.48 -5.02 -23.02
N ALA A 652 16.22 -4.36 -24.15
CA ALA A 652 15.36 -4.89 -25.20
C ALA A 652 15.89 -6.22 -25.74
N TYR A 653 17.21 -6.38 -25.89
CA TYR A 653 17.83 -7.63 -26.37
C TYR A 653 17.54 -8.82 -25.43
N LYS A 654 17.49 -8.57 -24.11
CA LYS A 654 17.14 -9.58 -23.11
C LYS A 654 15.65 -9.98 -23.13
N LEU A 655 14.80 -9.16 -23.74
CA LEU A 655 13.35 -9.38 -23.82
C LEU A 655 12.95 -10.00 -25.17
N ASP A 656 13.42 -9.39 -26.26
CA ASP A 656 13.21 -9.82 -27.63
C ASP A 656 14.32 -9.24 -28.52
N TYR A 657 15.15 -10.10 -29.09
CA TYR A 657 16.26 -9.70 -29.96
C TYR A 657 15.78 -8.85 -31.16
N ARG A 658 14.55 -9.08 -31.66
CA ARG A 658 13.97 -8.33 -32.78
C ARG A 658 13.76 -6.86 -32.43
N THR A 659 13.34 -6.59 -31.19
CA THR A 659 13.16 -5.25 -30.65
C THR A 659 14.49 -4.51 -30.54
N ALA A 660 15.56 -5.21 -30.14
CA ALA A 660 16.90 -4.61 -30.08
C ALA A 660 17.42 -4.23 -31.47
N TYR A 661 17.22 -5.08 -32.48
CA TYR A 661 17.65 -4.78 -33.85
C TYR A 661 16.99 -3.53 -34.43
N ALA A 662 15.76 -3.20 -34.01
CA ALA A 662 15.10 -1.95 -34.40
C ALA A 662 15.80 -0.69 -33.84
N PHE A 663 16.54 -0.80 -32.73
CA PHE A 663 17.31 0.30 -32.14
C PHE A 663 18.77 0.36 -32.59
N VAL A 664 19.34 -0.70 -33.19
CA VAL A 664 20.76 -0.71 -33.61
C VAL A 664 21.10 0.43 -34.59
N PRO A 665 20.31 0.70 -35.66
CA PRO A 665 20.55 1.85 -36.52
C PRO A 665 20.48 3.18 -35.77
N TYR A 666 19.63 3.25 -34.74
CA TYR A 666 19.45 4.44 -33.93
C TYR A 666 20.67 4.70 -33.03
N CYS A 667 21.22 3.67 -32.38
CA CYS A 667 22.47 3.77 -31.62
C CYS A 667 23.64 4.28 -32.48
N ALA A 668 23.79 3.74 -33.69
CA ALA A 668 24.82 4.17 -34.63
C ALA A 668 24.64 5.64 -35.03
N TRP A 669 23.40 6.02 -35.36
CA TRP A 669 23.07 7.40 -35.73
C TRP A 669 23.29 8.38 -34.58
N LEU A 670 22.87 8.06 -33.36
CA LEU A 670 23.04 8.93 -32.20
C LEU A 670 24.51 9.14 -31.82
N THR A 671 25.33 8.09 -31.93
CA THR A 671 26.78 8.20 -31.73
C THR A 671 27.39 9.20 -32.72
N TYR A 672 26.99 9.09 -33.99
CA TYR A 672 27.43 9.99 -35.04
C TYR A 672 26.87 11.41 -34.89
N ALA A 673 25.59 11.55 -34.53
CA ALA A 673 24.96 12.84 -34.28
C ALA A 673 25.56 13.56 -33.06
N THR A 674 25.98 12.81 -32.03
CA THR A 674 26.71 13.34 -30.87
C THR A 674 28.05 13.94 -31.31
N TYR A 675 28.79 13.24 -32.18
CA TYR A 675 30.01 13.77 -32.79
C TYR A 675 29.75 15.08 -33.55
N LEU A 676 28.72 15.10 -34.42
CA LEU A 676 28.38 16.30 -35.18
C LEU A 676 28.01 17.47 -34.25
N ASN A 677 27.17 17.25 -33.24
CA ASN A 677 26.78 18.29 -32.30
C ASN A 677 28.01 18.82 -31.52
N ALA A 678 28.90 17.93 -31.08
CA ALA A 678 30.13 18.32 -30.40
C ALA A 678 31.02 19.19 -31.31
N GLY A 679 31.16 18.80 -32.57
CA GLY A 679 31.89 19.55 -33.58
C GLY A 679 31.30 20.94 -33.86
N PHE A 680 29.96 21.03 -34.01
CA PHE A 680 29.28 22.31 -34.16
C PHE A 680 29.49 23.24 -32.96
N TRP A 681 29.37 22.73 -31.73
CA TRP A 681 29.64 23.54 -30.54
C TRP A 681 31.11 23.99 -30.48
N TRP A 682 32.05 23.07 -30.73
CA TRP A 682 33.48 23.33 -30.65
C TRP A 682 33.95 24.39 -31.65
N LEU A 683 33.55 24.26 -32.91
CA LEU A 683 33.96 25.13 -34.02
C LEU A 683 33.30 26.51 -33.98
N ASN A 684 32.16 26.65 -33.28
CA ASN A 684 31.35 27.87 -33.24
C ASN A 684 31.32 28.49 -31.84
N GLY A 685 32.48 28.57 -31.18
CA GLY A 685 32.68 29.33 -29.94
C GLY A 685 32.98 28.49 -28.70
N GLY A 686 32.82 27.16 -28.74
CA GLY A 686 33.17 26.26 -27.65
C GLY A 686 34.67 26.26 -27.33
N LYS A 687 35.52 26.19 -28.36
CA LYS A 687 36.99 26.19 -28.19
C LYS A 687 37.50 27.40 -27.42
N ALA A 688 37.08 28.61 -27.81
CA ALA A 688 37.49 29.86 -27.18
C ALA A 688 37.05 29.92 -25.70
N LYS A 689 35.84 29.45 -25.38
CA LYS A 689 35.33 29.40 -24.00
C LYS A 689 36.14 28.46 -23.10
N VAL A 690 36.58 27.31 -23.64
CA VAL A 690 37.42 26.35 -22.90
C VAL A 690 38.83 26.89 -22.69
N GLU A 691 39.41 27.54 -23.70
CA GLU A 691 40.73 28.16 -23.61
C GLU A 691 40.76 29.35 -22.64
N GLN A 692 39.68 30.12 -22.56
CA GLN A 692 39.56 31.23 -21.60
C GLN A 692 39.43 30.72 -20.17
N LYS A 693 38.58 29.71 -19.93
CA LYS A 693 38.43 29.09 -18.59
C LYS A 693 39.71 28.44 -18.08
N LYS A 694 40.60 27.97 -18.97
CA LYS A 694 41.94 27.46 -18.61
C LYS A 694 42.97 28.54 -18.27
N LYS A 695 42.72 29.80 -18.64
CA LYS A 695 43.55 30.95 -18.25
C LYS A 695 43.08 31.56 -16.93
N ASP A 696 41.82 31.35 -16.57
CA ASP A 696 41.19 31.86 -15.34
C ASP A 696 41.30 30.88 -14.15
N LEU A 697 41.80 29.66 -14.39
CA LEU A 697 42.19 28.64 -13.41
C LEU A 697 43.72 28.62 -13.29
#